data_AF-A0A8C9TCF5-F1
#
_entry.id   AF-A0A8C9TCF5-F1
#
_cell.length_a   1.000
_cell.length_b   1.000
_cell.length_c   1.000
_cell.angle_alpha   90.00
_cell.angle_beta   90.00
_cell.angle_gamma   90.00
#
_symmetry.space_group_name_H-M   'P 1'
#
loop_
_entity.id
_entity.type
_entity.pdbx_description
1 polymer ?
#
loop_
_entity_poly.entity_id
_entity_poly.type
_entity_poly.pdbx_seq_one_letter_code
_entity_poly.pdbx_strand_id
1 'polypeptide(L)'
;MKIANRCAFISQKPLYSCIAKNEMGSLCCGYVGRHTNCREYCQAIFRTDSSPSLSQITTLKEYCESISPQLISCVGNYTKLYPVKSPIDSLYCCDRAEDPSCQAACRRILHTLITEQEIIEALIADCDRQPLPQDPMWQCFLGSAHSPPPSDPDTSPTAKMDCAKLHCCSKANTSLCRELCQESSTNWGGQTWQEFDQLCEYTPLETELVSCLADVREPCQLGCKDLTYCTNFNHRPTELFRSCNTQADQGAMNDIRLWEKGTIKMPLMNIPVLDISRCLPEVWKAVACVLQIKPCSSKSRSSIICKSDCVDILTQCGDHSKFHEGQTPESICDLLSPIEDPELCIPLERYLTPGSFGHLVEEMIHPCNPNPCPSNHLCEVNRKGCQTGHDCLPNICVPGCKLGEASDVLVHMEALVQVPVRSGPVGCYEVCVCGPSGRLESCAEMPCIDTSKTCIVGGQRKNHGASFKVDCNLCFCFAGDPVCSMRQCLSPFSSEEDRQSFTGLPCGCPDQFVPVCAHNGRTYPSGCVARCVGMQDNQFSFGTCRSRDPCDPNPCQKGQRCAPKRQVCLSSTTQYPCRQYECLFRTLTCDTTRAEPVCDTTHTEHPNLCVLQQRGRNLSYTGHCQVPACRKRRPVCGHDGETYGTVCEAHSHRVALDYHGHCYAVGGVSEFTPESGCSSVVCPPLSARGCKPVTPPGACCPLCAGMLRILWNKVQMDVFAKVSPAQPVTVHDVLEILRLYVSVPQCDVFGYLSIDSEMVVLVVPVDQQPTALQIELCNKEAEKIDSLISYGSPTLVSLVPLSAFGSSEVKVSALSKAARPPAGPSLLLGTLGAHTCTHTRTHATFC
;
A
#
# COMPACT_ATOMS: atom_id res chain seq x y z
N MET A 1 -50.57 35.32 -11.69
CA MET A 1 -50.20 35.97 -10.40
C MET A 1 -51.36 35.82 -9.42
N LYS A 2 -51.09 35.35 -8.18
CA LYS A 2 -52.01 34.93 -7.09
C LYS A 2 -52.40 33.43 -6.97
N ILE A 3 -51.43 32.51 -7.01
CA ILE A 3 -51.53 31.19 -6.32
C ILE A 3 -50.21 30.83 -5.55
N ALA A 4 -49.18 31.68 -5.57
CA ALA A 4 -47.84 31.30 -5.09
C ALA A 4 -47.61 31.28 -3.56
N ASN A 5 -48.55 31.75 -2.73
CA ASN A 5 -48.24 32.04 -1.31
C ASN A 5 -48.88 31.10 -0.26
N ARG A 6 -49.42 29.93 -0.63
CA ARG A 6 -50.07 29.03 0.36
C ARG A 6 -49.92 27.51 0.14
N CYS A 7 -48.84 27.02 -0.47
CA CYS A 7 -48.57 25.56 -0.52
C CYS A 7 -47.13 25.25 -0.07
N ALA A 8 -46.98 24.22 0.78
CA ALA A 8 -45.73 23.85 1.43
C ALA A 8 -44.71 23.22 0.45
N PHE A 9 -43.43 23.56 0.63
CA PHE A 9 -42.28 23.24 -0.23
C PHE A 9 -42.03 21.73 -0.48
N ILE A 10 -42.70 20.84 0.26
CA ILE A 10 -42.35 19.41 0.33
C ILE A 10 -43.18 18.53 -0.63
N SER A 11 -44.25 19.02 -1.26
CA SER A 11 -45.22 18.13 -1.95
C SER A 11 -45.46 18.33 -3.45
N GLN A 12 -44.76 19.22 -4.17
CA GLN A 12 -45.04 19.43 -5.61
C GLN A 12 -43.79 19.69 -6.49
N LYS A 13 -42.78 18.80 -6.44
CA LYS A 13 -41.61 18.84 -7.35
C LYS A 13 -41.96 18.75 -8.87
N PRO A 14 -42.95 17.94 -9.31
CA PRO A 14 -43.33 17.89 -10.73
C PRO A 14 -43.90 19.21 -11.24
N LEU A 15 -44.65 19.92 -10.41
CA LEU A 15 -45.26 21.20 -10.76
C LEU A 15 -44.20 22.29 -10.98
N TYR A 16 -43.17 22.36 -10.13
CA TYR A 16 -42.08 23.34 -10.31
C TYR A 16 -41.20 23.04 -11.54
N SER A 17 -40.91 21.76 -11.81
CA SER A 17 -40.20 21.36 -13.04
C SER A 17 -41.03 21.69 -14.30
N CYS A 18 -42.34 21.43 -14.27
CA CYS A 18 -43.26 21.80 -15.34
C CYS A 18 -43.37 23.32 -15.53
N ILE A 19 -43.44 24.11 -14.44
CA ILE A 19 -43.47 25.58 -14.49
C ILE A 19 -42.17 26.11 -15.09
N ALA A 20 -41.01 25.65 -14.63
CA ALA A 20 -39.71 26.08 -15.15
C ALA A 20 -39.52 25.69 -16.63
N LYS A 21 -39.95 24.48 -17.02
CA LYS A 21 -39.93 24.01 -18.42
C LYS A 21 -40.86 24.83 -19.32
N ASN A 22 -42.05 25.19 -18.82
CA ASN A 22 -43.02 26.01 -19.55
C ASN A 22 -42.56 27.48 -19.67
N GLU A 23 -41.94 28.04 -18.62
CA GLU A 23 -41.31 29.36 -18.66
C GLU A 23 -40.15 29.39 -19.67
N MET A 24 -39.30 28.37 -19.65
CA MET A 24 -38.19 28.23 -20.59
C MET A 24 -38.67 28.03 -22.03
N GLY A 25 -39.69 27.21 -22.24
CA GLY A 25 -40.33 27.02 -23.55
C GLY A 25 -40.99 28.29 -24.07
N SER A 26 -41.65 29.06 -23.21
CA SER A 26 -42.23 30.35 -23.58
C SER A 26 -41.15 31.36 -23.97
N LEU A 27 -39.99 31.35 -23.29
CA LEU A 27 -38.86 32.20 -23.63
C LEU A 27 -38.20 31.78 -24.95
N CYS A 28 -37.77 30.52 -25.08
CA CYS A 28 -37.08 30.04 -26.26
C CYS A 28 -37.96 30.12 -27.51
N CYS A 29 -39.22 29.67 -27.44
CA CYS A 29 -40.14 29.72 -28.57
C CYS A 29 -40.65 31.13 -28.88
N GLY A 30 -40.39 32.11 -28.00
CA GLY A 30 -40.62 33.53 -28.24
C GLY A 30 -39.67 34.13 -29.28
N TYR A 31 -38.45 33.58 -29.43
CA TYR A 31 -37.44 34.06 -30.39
C TYR A 31 -37.81 33.80 -31.87
N VAL A 32 -38.93 33.12 -32.13
CA VAL A 32 -39.40 32.74 -33.48
C VAL A 32 -40.32 33.80 -34.12
N GLY A 33 -40.84 34.74 -33.33
CA GLY A 33 -41.74 35.79 -33.83
C GLY A 33 -43.06 35.23 -34.40
N ARG A 34 -43.35 35.53 -35.69
CA ARG A 34 -44.61 35.15 -36.38
C ARG A 34 -44.55 33.83 -37.16
N HIS A 35 -43.43 33.11 -37.17
CA HIS A 35 -43.32 31.83 -37.90
C HIS A 35 -44.01 30.70 -37.15
N THR A 36 -45.20 30.30 -37.61
CA THR A 36 -46.08 29.33 -36.94
C THR A 36 -45.47 27.93 -36.86
N ASN A 37 -44.94 27.40 -37.96
CA ASN A 37 -44.42 26.03 -38.01
C ASN A 37 -43.17 25.85 -37.14
N CYS A 38 -42.24 26.82 -37.18
CA CYS A 38 -41.04 26.76 -36.35
C CYS A 38 -41.39 26.91 -34.85
N ARG A 39 -42.41 27.71 -34.53
CA ARG A 39 -42.92 27.85 -33.17
C ARG A 39 -43.58 26.57 -32.69
N GLU A 40 -44.28 25.84 -33.55
CA GLU A 40 -44.85 24.53 -33.22
C GLU A 40 -43.79 23.47 -32.96
N TYR A 41 -42.76 23.38 -33.80
CA TYR A 41 -41.63 22.47 -33.56
C TYR A 41 -40.89 22.82 -32.27
N CYS A 42 -40.70 24.11 -31.98
CA CYS A 42 -40.11 24.54 -30.71
C CYS A 42 -40.99 24.15 -29.52
N GLN A 43 -42.29 24.42 -29.59
CA GLN A 43 -43.21 24.07 -28.50
C GLN A 43 -43.27 22.56 -28.27
N ALA A 44 -43.11 21.74 -29.30
CA ALA A 44 -43.06 20.29 -29.17
C ALA A 44 -41.93 19.81 -28.24
N ILE A 45 -40.77 20.48 -28.22
CA ILE A 45 -39.64 20.20 -27.31
C ILE A 45 -40.04 20.37 -25.83
N PHE A 46 -40.95 21.31 -25.55
CA PHE A 46 -41.32 21.69 -24.18
C PHE A 46 -42.70 21.16 -23.74
N ARG A 47 -43.44 20.46 -24.61
CA ARG A 47 -44.84 20.01 -24.39
C ARG A 47 -45.01 18.76 -23.51
N THR A 48 -44.00 17.93 -23.34
CA THR A 48 -44.08 16.64 -22.60
C THR A 48 -43.21 16.65 -21.35
N ASP A 49 -43.50 15.80 -20.35
CA ASP A 49 -42.67 15.67 -19.13
C ASP A 49 -41.34 14.93 -19.38
N SER A 50 -41.23 14.23 -20.52
CA SER A 50 -40.04 13.53 -21.00
C SER A 50 -38.95 14.47 -21.55
N SER A 51 -37.70 14.01 -21.53
CA SER A 51 -36.59 14.66 -22.23
C SER A 51 -36.87 14.69 -23.74
N PRO A 52 -36.48 15.77 -24.44
CA PRO A 52 -36.71 15.90 -25.87
C PRO A 52 -35.94 14.84 -26.66
N SER A 53 -36.59 14.19 -27.63
CA SER A 53 -35.96 13.13 -28.43
C SER A 53 -34.94 13.70 -29.41
N LEU A 54 -33.94 12.90 -29.78
CA LEU A 54 -32.96 13.29 -30.80
C LEU A 54 -33.65 13.67 -32.12
N SER A 55 -34.73 12.98 -32.49
CA SER A 55 -35.53 13.32 -33.68
C SER A 55 -36.21 14.70 -33.58
N GLN A 56 -36.74 15.08 -32.42
CA GLN A 56 -37.36 16.39 -32.22
C GLN A 56 -36.30 17.52 -32.27
N ILE A 57 -35.13 17.28 -31.67
CA ILE A 57 -34.01 18.25 -31.66
C ILE A 57 -33.46 18.45 -33.08
N THR A 58 -33.26 17.37 -33.82
CA THR A 58 -32.77 17.42 -35.20
C THR A 58 -33.79 18.07 -36.13
N THR A 59 -35.09 17.74 -36.01
CA THR A 59 -36.16 18.35 -36.81
C THR A 59 -36.27 19.86 -36.55
N LEU A 60 -36.16 20.28 -35.28
CA LEU A 60 -36.14 21.70 -34.93
C LEU A 60 -34.93 22.40 -35.56
N LYS A 61 -33.74 21.80 -35.44
CA LYS A 61 -32.51 22.39 -35.97
C LYS A 61 -32.58 22.55 -37.49
N GLU A 62 -32.93 21.48 -38.21
CA GLU A 62 -33.02 21.51 -39.67
C GLU A 62 -34.03 22.53 -40.20
N TYR A 63 -35.19 22.68 -39.54
CA TYR A 63 -36.25 23.57 -40.01
C TYR A 63 -36.12 25.02 -39.54
N CYS A 64 -35.56 25.27 -38.35
CA CYS A 64 -35.55 26.59 -37.71
C CYS A 64 -34.19 27.29 -37.71
N GLU A 65 -33.09 26.62 -38.07
CA GLU A 65 -31.74 27.19 -38.03
C GLU A 65 -31.56 28.41 -38.94
N SER A 66 -32.24 28.43 -40.10
CA SER A 66 -32.26 29.60 -41.00
C SER A 66 -33.24 30.70 -40.56
N ILE A 67 -34.15 30.43 -39.62
CA ILE A 67 -35.23 31.33 -39.20
C ILE A 67 -34.84 32.10 -37.93
N SER A 68 -34.28 31.43 -36.92
CA SER A 68 -33.85 32.09 -35.67
C SER A 68 -32.66 31.34 -35.04
N PRO A 69 -31.42 31.82 -35.24
CA PRO A 69 -30.24 31.23 -34.59
C PRO A 69 -30.27 31.39 -33.06
N GLN A 70 -30.98 32.41 -32.56
CA GLN A 70 -31.21 32.62 -31.13
C GLN A 70 -32.10 31.54 -30.51
N LEU A 71 -33.12 31.08 -31.24
CA LEU A 71 -33.92 29.91 -30.84
C LEU A 71 -33.04 28.67 -30.74
N ILE A 72 -32.25 28.37 -31.78
CA ILE A 72 -31.41 27.16 -31.82
C ILE A 72 -30.38 27.17 -30.69
N SER A 73 -29.77 28.33 -30.40
CA SER A 73 -28.87 28.48 -29.26
C SER A 73 -29.59 28.29 -27.91
N CYS A 74 -30.79 28.84 -27.75
CA CYS A 74 -31.60 28.70 -26.53
C CYS A 74 -31.98 27.23 -26.27
N VAL A 75 -32.50 26.54 -27.28
CA VAL A 75 -32.86 25.12 -27.17
C VAL A 75 -31.62 24.23 -27.07
N GLY A 76 -30.52 24.58 -27.74
CA GLY A 76 -29.23 23.90 -27.62
C GLY A 76 -28.64 23.96 -26.21
N ASN A 77 -28.74 25.11 -25.54
CA ASN A 77 -28.32 25.24 -24.14
C ASN A 77 -29.23 24.47 -23.18
N TYR A 78 -30.54 24.46 -23.44
CA TYR A 78 -31.49 23.65 -22.67
C TYR A 78 -31.24 22.14 -22.81
N THR A 79 -30.95 21.66 -24.03
CA THR A 79 -30.70 20.23 -24.31
C THR A 79 -29.31 19.77 -23.87
N LYS A 80 -28.29 20.63 -23.84
CA LYS A 80 -26.96 20.32 -23.26
C LYS A 80 -26.98 20.01 -21.76
N LEU A 81 -27.97 20.50 -21.03
CA LEU A 81 -28.16 20.21 -19.60
C LEU A 81 -28.82 18.84 -19.34
N TYR A 82 -29.27 18.16 -20.39
CA TYR A 82 -29.85 16.81 -20.35
C TYR A 82 -29.18 15.92 -21.40
N PRO A 83 -27.94 15.44 -21.18
CA PRO A 83 -27.32 14.47 -22.08
C PRO A 83 -28.12 13.16 -22.08
N VAL A 84 -28.43 12.66 -23.28
CA VAL A 84 -28.94 11.29 -23.48
C VAL A 84 -27.90 10.34 -22.92
N LYS A 85 -28.21 9.65 -21.82
CA LYS A 85 -27.32 8.67 -21.20
C LYS A 85 -27.11 7.48 -22.13
N SER A 86 -25.88 6.95 -22.20
CA SER A 86 -25.67 5.69 -22.89
C SER A 86 -26.35 4.58 -22.06
N PRO A 87 -27.18 3.71 -22.67
CA PRO A 87 -27.77 2.56 -21.96
C PRO A 87 -26.72 1.66 -21.28
N ILE A 88 -25.50 1.64 -21.83
CA ILE A 88 -24.34 0.91 -21.34
C ILE A 88 -23.89 1.44 -19.97
N ASP A 89 -24.05 2.74 -19.70
CA ASP A 89 -23.64 3.35 -18.43
C ASP A 89 -24.49 2.86 -17.25
N SER A 90 -25.64 2.23 -17.53
CA SER A 90 -26.56 1.69 -16.52
C SER A 90 -26.46 0.17 -16.37
N LEU A 91 -25.44 -0.48 -16.95
CA LEU A 91 -25.23 -1.94 -16.84
C LEU A 91 -25.09 -2.40 -15.39
N TYR A 92 -24.51 -1.57 -14.53
CA TYR A 92 -24.37 -1.86 -13.09
C TYR A 92 -25.74 -1.99 -12.38
N CYS A 93 -26.81 -1.46 -12.96
CA CYS A 93 -28.17 -1.62 -12.41
C CYS A 93 -28.75 -3.01 -12.67
N CYS A 94 -28.33 -3.68 -13.74
CA CYS A 94 -28.76 -5.06 -14.02
C CYS A 94 -28.29 -6.03 -12.93
N ASP A 95 -27.20 -5.73 -12.23
CA ASP A 95 -26.66 -6.55 -11.13
C ASP A 95 -27.49 -6.51 -9.85
N ARG A 96 -28.49 -5.63 -9.81
CA ARG A 96 -29.45 -5.54 -8.72
C ARG A 96 -30.75 -6.30 -9.02
N ALA A 97 -30.82 -6.99 -10.16
CA ALA A 97 -31.93 -7.91 -10.44
C ALA A 97 -31.79 -9.15 -9.57
N GLU A 98 -32.83 -9.48 -8.79
CA GLU A 98 -32.84 -10.68 -7.95
C GLU A 98 -32.90 -11.98 -8.76
N ASP A 99 -33.41 -11.92 -10.00
CA ASP A 99 -33.53 -13.06 -10.89
C ASP A 99 -32.35 -13.16 -11.88
N PRO A 100 -31.58 -14.27 -11.90
CA PRO A 100 -30.42 -14.44 -12.78
C PRO A 100 -30.75 -14.41 -14.28
N SER A 101 -31.94 -14.88 -14.68
CA SER A 101 -32.41 -14.78 -16.06
C SER A 101 -32.65 -13.33 -16.47
N CYS A 102 -33.32 -12.55 -15.61
CA CYS A 102 -33.52 -11.13 -15.83
C CYS A 102 -32.20 -10.34 -15.82
N GLN A 103 -31.24 -10.67 -14.95
CA GLN A 103 -29.91 -10.03 -14.94
C GLN A 103 -29.19 -10.19 -16.30
N ALA A 104 -29.21 -11.41 -16.87
CA ALA A 104 -28.62 -11.70 -18.17
C ALA A 104 -29.38 -11.01 -19.32
N ALA A 105 -30.72 -11.04 -19.28
CA ALA A 105 -31.57 -10.36 -20.25
C ALA A 105 -31.34 -8.84 -20.22
N CYS A 106 -31.28 -8.24 -19.03
CA CYS A 106 -31.04 -6.81 -18.83
C CYS A 106 -29.70 -6.37 -19.40
N ARG A 107 -28.62 -7.09 -19.10
CA ARG A 107 -27.28 -6.81 -19.66
C ARG A 107 -27.32 -6.88 -21.19
N ARG A 108 -27.91 -7.94 -21.75
CA ARG A 108 -28.06 -8.08 -23.21
C ARG A 108 -28.84 -6.92 -23.82
N ILE A 109 -30.00 -6.57 -23.26
CA ILE A 109 -30.87 -5.50 -23.76
C ILE A 109 -30.13 -4.16 -23.76
N LEU A 110 -29.47 -3.78 -22.67
CA LEU A 110 -28.71 -2.52 -22.57
C LEU A 110 -27.48 -2.46 -23.48
N HIS A 111 -26.94 -3.60 -23.91
CA HIS A 111 -25.88 -3.66 -24.91
C HIS A 111 -26.40 -3.53 -26.36
N THR A 112 -27.69 -3.76 -26.59
CA THR A 112 -28.28 -3.88 -27.94
C THR A 112 -29.25 -2.78 -28.32
N LEU A 113 -30.05 -2.29 -27.38
CA LEU A 113 -31.09 -1.30 -27.62
C LEU A 113 -30.61 0.08 -27.16
N ILE A 114 -31.06 1.12 -27.88
CA ILE A 114 -30.49 2.48 -27.76
C ILE A 114 -31.52 3.47 -27.20
N THR A 115 -32.83 3.20 -27.35
CA THR A 115 -33.88 4.11 -26.91
C THR A 115 -34.52 3.66 -25.59
N GLU A 116 -34.78 4.59 -24.67
CA GLU A 116 -35.36 4.28 -23.35
C GLU A 116 -36.70 3.54 -23.44
N GLN A 117 -37.53 3.89 -24.42
CA GLN A 117 -38.83 3.25 -24.65
C GLN A 117 -38.67 1.77 -25.05
N GLU A 118 -37.80 1.47 -26.01
CA GLU A 118 -37.53 0.08 -26.46
C GLU A 118 -36.84 -0.75 -25.37
N ILE A 119 -35.94 -0.13 -24.61
CA ILE A 119 -35.25 -0.78 -23.48
C ILE A 119 -36.26 -1.17 -22.40
N ILE A 120 -37.16 -0.27 -22.01
CA ILE A 120 -38.14 -0.54 -20.94
C ILE A 120 -39.14 -1.60 -21.40
N GLU A 121 -39.64 -1.52 -22.63
CA GLU A 121 -40.57 -2.53 -23.17
C GLU A 121 -39.90 -3.91 -23.29
N ALA A 122 -38.65 -3.98 -23.76
CA ALA A 122 -37.90 -5.22 -23.85
C ALA A 122 -37.54 -5.81 -22.47
N LEU A 123 -37.19 -4.95 -21.49
CA LEU A 123 -36.93 -5.38 -20.11
C LEU A 123 -38.20 -5.95 -19.45
N ILE A 124 -39.36 -5.32 -19.66
CA ILE A 124 -40.63 -5.82 -19.11
C ILE A 124 -41.00 -7.16 -19.74
N ALA A 125 -40.76 -7.32 -21.05
CA ALA A 125 -41.06 -8.55 -21.78
C ALA A 125 -40.12 -9.71 -21.39
N ASP A 126 -38.82 -9.45 -21.30
CA ASP A 126 -37.82 -10.52 -21.07
C ASP A 126 -37.60 -10.84 -19.59
N CYS A 127 -37.96 -9.94 -18.66
CA CYS A 127 -37.90 -10.17 -17.22
C CYS A 127 -39.24 -10.60 -16.60
N ASP A 128 -40.34 -10.63 -17.38
CA ASP A 128 -41.69 -11.04 -16.94
C ASP A 128 -42.20 -10.29 -15.68
N ARG A 129 -41.76 -9.04 -15.47
CA ARG A 129 -42.10 -8.21 -14.31
C ARG A 129 -42.30 -6.75 -14.69
N GLN A 130 -43.39 -6.15 -14.20
CA GLN A 130 -43.63 -4.71 -14.35
C GLN A 130 -42.69 -3.89 -13.44
N PRO A 131 -42.29 -2.68 -13.86
CA PRO A 131 -41.38 -1.82 -13.09
C PRO A 131 -42.08 -1.32 -11.82
N LEU A 132 -41.80 -1.97 -10.70
CA LEU A 132 -42.28 -1.55 -9.39
C LEU A 132 -41.26 -0.60 -8.74
N PRO A 133 -41.68 0.54 -8.13
CA PRO A 133 -40.77 1.48 -7.45
C PRO A 133 -39.98 0.90 -6.27
N GLN A 134 -40.32 -0.31 -5.84
CA GLN A 134 -39.68 -1.04 -4.74
C GLN A 134 -38.61 -2.03 -5.24
N ASP A 135 -38.54 -2.28 -6.56
CA ASP A 135 -37.61 -3.26 -7.15
C ASP A 135 -36.18 -2.68 -7.23
N PRO A 136 -35.14 -3.37 -6.70
CA PRO A 136 -33.79 -2.81 -6.58
C PRO A 136 -33.11 -2.48 -7.92
N MET A 137 -33.43 -3.24 -8.98
CA MET A 137 -32.96 -2.97 -10.34
C MET A 137 -33.62 -1.70 -10.88
N TRP A 138 -34.93 -1.59 -10.76
CA TRP A 138 -35.66 -0.40 -11.22
C TRP A 138 -35.36 0.85 -10.38
N GLN A 139 -35.16 0.73 -9.08
CA GLN A 139 -34.70 1.83 -8.22
C GLN A 139 -33.33 2.36 -8.65
N CYS A 140 -32.46 1.49 -9.16
CA CYS A 140 -31.18 1.89 -9.70
C CYS A 140 -31.32 2.69 -11.00
N PHE A 141 -32.14 2.22 -11.94
CA PHE A 141 -32.42 2.95 -13.19
C PHE A 141 -33.11 4.30 -12.92
N LEU A 142 -34.07 4.33 -11.99
CA LEU A 142 -34.83 5.52 -11.62
C LEU A 142 -34.06 6.46 -10.67
N GLY A 143 -32.94 6.00 -10.09
CA GLY A 143 -32.18 6.68 -9.04
C GLY A 143 -31.37 7.92 -9.46
N SER A 144 -31.53 8.42 -10.69
CA SER A 144 -30.76 9.56 -11.21
C SER A 144 -31.45 10.93 -11.11
N ALA A 145 -32.50 11.08 -10.31
CA ALA A 145 -33.13 12.39 -10.09
C ALA A 145 -33.31 12.75 -8.61
N HIS A 146 -32.57 12.14 -7.68
CA HIS A 146 -32.59 12.52 -6.26
C HIS A 146 -31.17 12.58 -5.69
N SER A 147 -30.63 13.80 -5.60
CA SER A 147 -29.83 14.16 -4.43
C SER A 147 -30.75 14.02 -3.20
N PRO A 148 -30.28 13.50 -2.05
CA PRO A 148 -31.01 13.66 -0.81
C PRO A 148 -31.27 15.17 -0.58
N PRO A 149 -32.37 15.56 0.09
CA PRO A 149 -32.48 16.94 0.57
C PRO A 149 -31.24 17.26 1.42
N PRO A 150 -30.80 18.53 1.50
CA PRO A 150 -29.71 18.87 2.40
C PRO A 150 -30.17 18.49 3.80
N SER A 151 -29.61 17.40 4.31
CA SER A 151 -29.37 17.29 5.74
C SER A 151 -28.59 18.53 6.14
N ASP A 152 -28.87 19.04 7.33
CA ASP A 152 -28.08 20.06 8.01
C ASP A 152 -26.57 19.88 7.76
N PRO A 153 -25.78 20.97 7.81
CA PRO A 153 -24.38 20.99 7.39
C PRO A 153 -23.49 20.15 8.31
N ASP A 154 -23.55 18.83 8.19
CA ASP A 154 -22.64 17.89 8.84
C ASP A 154 -21.48 17.59 7.88
N THR A 155 -20.50 18.48 7.96
CA THR A 155 -19.09 18.15 8.22
C THR A 155 -18.67 16.69 7.99
N SER A 156 -18.45 16.32 6.73
CA SER A 156 -17.37 15.40 6.40
C SER A 156 -16.71 15.81 5.07
N PRO A 157 -15.46 16.30 5.08
CA PRO A 157 -14.76 16.79 3.89
C PRO A 157 -14.46 15.72 2.82
N THR A 158 -14.74 14.44 3.09
CA THR A 158 -14.27 13.29 2.31
C THR A 158 -15.35 12.57 1.47
N ALA A 159 -16.60 13.04 1.48
CA ALA A 159 -17.75 12.29 0.94
C ALA A 159 -17.79 12.06 -0.59
N LYS A 160 -16.83 12.59 -1.35
CA LYS A 160 -16.70 12.35 -2.80
C LYS A 160 -15.24 12.25 -3.26
N MET A 161 -14.32 12.04 -2.32
CA MET A 161 -12.88 12.16 -2.57
C MET A 161 -12.22 10.79 -2.56
N ASP A 162 -11.31 10.57 -3.51
CA ASP A 162 -10.33 9.49 -3.46
C ASP A 162 -9.02 10.07 -2.92
N CYS A 163 -8.85 10.05 -1.60
CA CYS A 163 -7.70 10.67 -0.96
C CYS A 163 -6.39 9.92 -1.27
N ALA A 164 -6.47 8.63 -1.64
CA ALA A 164 -5.30 7.87 -2.09
C ALA A 164 -4.80 8.38 -3.44
N LYS A 165 -5.68 8.53 -4.43
CA LYS A 165 -5.32 9.12 -5.73
C LYS A 165 -4.88 10.58 -5.59
N LEU A 166 -5.52 11.35 -4.71
CA LEU A 166 -5.16 12.74 -4.48
C LEU A 166 -3.73 12.92 -3.94
N HIS A 167 -3.23 12.01 -3.10
CA HIS A 167 -1.81 12.00 -2.71
C HIS A 167 -0.88 11.85 -3.92
N CYS A 168 -1.24 10.99 -4.88
CA CYS A 168 -0.47 10.78 -6.09
C CYS A 168 -0.39 12.02 -6.97
N CYS A 169 -1.41 12.87 -7.01
CA CYS A 169 -1.42 14.05 -7.88
C CYS A 169 -0.24 15.00 -7.62
N SER A 170 0.31 15.03 -6.40
CA SER A 170 1.51 15.82 -6.08
C SER A 170 2.77 15.37 -6.82
N LYS A 171 2.80 14.10 -7.30
CA LYS A 171 3.89 13.48 -8.06
C LYS A 171 3.86 13.84 -9.55
N ALA A 172 2.81 14.49 -10.02
CA ALA A 172 2.68 14.94 -11.41
C ALA A 172 3.83 15.87 -11.80
N ASN A 173 4.45 15.63 -12.94
CA ASN A 173 5.55 16.43 -13.45
C ASN A 173 5.04 17.72 -14.10
N THR A 174 3.93 17.65 -14.83
CA THR A 174 3.26 18.80 -15.46
C THR A 174 2.13 19.35 -14.60
N SER A 175 1.86 20.66 -14.72
CA SER A 175 0.72 21.29 -14.03
C SER A 175 -0.62 20.80 -14.59
N LEU A 176 -0.70 20.55 -15.91
CA LEU A 176 -1.91 20.04 -16.54
C LEU A 176 -2.36 18.69 -15.94
N CYS A 177 -1.45 17.70 -15.88
CA CYS A 177 -1.79 16.41 -15.32
C CYS A 177 -2.02 16.46 -13.81
N ARG A 178 -1.37 17.38 -13.11
CA ARG A 178 -1.62 17.66 -11.69
C ARG A 178 -3.06 18.12 -11.46
N GLU A 179 -3.50 19.12 -12.21
CA GLU A 179 -4.84 19.72 -12.10
C GLU A 179 -5.93 18.71 -12.48
N LEU A 180 -5.76 18.01 -13.62
CA LEU A 180 -6.69 16.95 -14.05
C LEU A 180 -6.78 15.79 -13.04
N CYS A 181 -5.64 15.40 -12.44
CA CYS A 181 -5.61 14.39 -11.38
C CYS A 181 -6.37 14.86 -10.13
N GLN A 182 -6.14 16.10 -9.70
CA GLN A 182 -6.80 16.66 -8.52
C GLN A 182 -8.32 16.77 -8.72
N GLU A 183 -8.75 17.24 -9.89
CA GLU A 183 -10.16 17.36 -10.23
C GLU A 183 -10.85 15.99 -10.29
N SER A 184 -10.24 15.02 -10.98
CA SER A 184 -10.79 13.65 -11.08
C SER A 184 -10.80 12.90 -9.74
N SER A 185 -9.87 13.21 -8.82
CA SER A 185 -9.81 12.61 -7.48
C SER A 185 -10.77 13.26 -6.48
N THR A 186 -11.21 14.50 -6.71
CA THR A 186 -12.12 15.24 -5.81
C THR A 186 -13.57 15.22 -6.28
N ASN A 187 -13.80 15.05 -7.59
CA ASN A 187 -15.11 14.99 -8.24
C ASN A 187 -15.21 13.72 -9.10
N TRP A 188 -15.28 12.57 -8.44
CA TRP A 188 -15.42 11.28 -9.11
C TRP A 188 -16.70 11.22 -9.97
N GLY A 189 -16.55 10.89 -11.27
CA GLY A 189 -17.67 10.71 -12.22
C GLY A 189 -17.89 11.81 -13.27
N GLY A 190 -16.97 12.78 -13.42
CA GLY A 190 -17.01 13.79 -14.49
C GLY A 190 -16.29 13.37 -15.78
N GLN A 191 -16.50 14.13 -16.88
CA GLN A 191 -15.79 13.94 -18.17
C GLN A 191 -14.26 14.09 -18.06
N THR A 192 -13.78 14.74 -17.00
CA THR A 192 -12.35 15.02 -16.72
C THR A 192 -11.50 13.77 -16.52
N TRP A 193 -12.07 12.63 -16.09
CA TRP A 193 -11.31 11.39 -15.96
C TRP A 193 -10.88 10.82 -17.32
N GLN A 194 -11.74 10.93 -18.34
CA GLN A 194 -11.39 10.47 -19.69
C GLN A 194 -10.30 11.34 -20.32
N GLU A 195 -10.34 12.65 -20.06
CA GLU A 195 -9.28 13.57 -20.48
C GLU A 195 -7.95 13.27 -19.76
N PHE A 196 -7.99 12.99 -18.46
CA PHE A 196 -6.81 12.57 -17.70
C PHE A 196 -6.21 11.27 -18.24
N ASP A 197 -7.02 10.23 -18.44
CA ASP A 197 -6.58 8.94 -18.97
C ASP A 197 -5.89 9.10 -20.34
N GLN A 198 -6.50 9.87 -21.25
CA GLN A 198 -5.95 10.09 -22.59
C GLN A 198 -4.65 10.92 -22.61
N LEU A 199 -4.57 11.97 -21.78
CA LEU A 199 -3.46 12.93 -21.85
C LEU A 199 -2.29 12.57 -20.92
N CYS A 200 -2.57 11.91 -19.80
CA CYS A 200 -1.61 11.76 -18.71
C CYS A 200 -1.20 10.31 -18.44
N GLU A 201 -2.12 9.34 -18.56
CA GLU A 201 -1.85 7.96 -18.14
C GLU A 201 -0.82 7.25 -19.02
N TYR A 202 -0.73 7.61 -20.30
CA TYR A 202 0.17 7.01 -21.29
C TYR A 202 1.39 7.86 -21.64
N THR A 203 1.57 9.01 -20.97
CA THR A 203 2.67 9.94 -21.26
C THR A 203 3.92 9.58 -20.45
N PRO A 204 5.09 9.32 -21.07
CA PRO A 204 6.31 8.92 -20.35
C PRO A 204 6.85 10.02 -19.43
N LEU A 205 6.46 11.29 -19.64
CA LEU A 205 6.82 12.41 -18.75
C LEU A 205 6.18 12.32 -17.35
N GLU A 206 5.09 11.56 -17.20
CA GLU A 206 4.29 11.45 -15.97
C GLU A 206 4.53 10.10 -15.23
N THR A 207 5.68 9.46 -15.47
CA THR A 207 6.00 8.12 -14.94
C THR A 207 5.80 8.00 -13.42
N GLU A 208 6.18 9.01 -12.64
CA GLU A 208 6.02 9.01 -11.16
C GLU A 208 4.55 9.07 -10.74
N LEU A 209 3.73 9.89 -11.40
CA LEU A 209 2.29 10.00 -11.16
C LEU A 209 1.58 8.69 -11.51
N VAL A 210 1.83 8.19 -12.72
CA VAL A 210 1.20 6.96 -13.23
C VAL A 210 1.57 5.76 -12.37
N SER A 211 2.86 5.64 -11.99
CA SER A 211 3.30 4.58 -11.07
C SER A 211 2.67 4.69 -9.69
N CYS A 212 2.45 5.92 -9.19
CA CYS A 212 1.72 6.15 -7.94
C CYS A 212 0.28 5.66 -8.03
N LEU A 213 -0.45 6.09 -9.07
CA LEU A 213 -1.84 5.69 -9.30
C LEU A 213 -1.98 4.18 -9.50
N ALA A 214 -1.02 3.54 -10.16
CA ALA A 214 -0.99 2.09 -10.35
C ALA A 214 -0.93 1.33 -9.01
N ASP A 215 -0.12 1.77 -8.03
CA ASP A 215 -0.10 1.12 -6.71
C ASP A 215 -1.38 1.34 -5.91
N VAL A 216 -2.01 2.51 -6.05
CA VAL A 216 -3.28 2.79 -5.36
C VAL A 216 -4.39 1.91 -5.93
N ARG A 217 -4.40 1.66 -7.25
CA ARG A 217 -5.39 0.81 -7.91
C ARG A 217 -5.13 -0.68 -7.63
N GLU A 218 -3.90 -1.14 -7.84
CA GLU A 218 -3.51 -2.54 -7.74
C GLU A 218 -2.09 -2.63 -7.13
N PRO A 219 -1.96 -2.71 -5.80
CA PRO A 219 -0.66 -2.77 -5.13
C PRO A 219 0.06 -4.10 -5.42
N CYS A 220 1.38 -4.06 -5.48
CA CYS A 220 2.22 -5.24 -5.67
C CYS A 220 2.13 -6.21 -4.47
N GLN A 221 1.74 -7.45 -4.74
CA GLN A 221 1.62 -8.52 -3.74
C GLN A 221 2.54 -9.69 -4.06
N LEU A 222 3.01 -10.38 -3.03
CA LEU A 222 3.86 -11.57 -3.20
C LEU A 222 3.05 -12.77 -3.66
N GLY A 223 3.66 -13.51 -4.58
CA GLY A 223 3.15 -14.79 -5.05
C GLY A 223 2.03 -14.67 -6.08
N CYS A 224 1.92 -15.71 -6.90
CA CYS A 224 0.79 -15.90 -7.79
C CYS A 224 0.46 -17.39 -7.93
N LYS A 225 -0.84 -17.71 -7.95
CA LYS A 225 -1.37 -19.08 -7.98
C LYS A 225 -2.73 -19.13 -8.69
N ASP A 226 -3.18 -20.35 -8.97
CA ASP A 226 -4.53 -20.65 -9.46
C ASP A 226 -4.90 -20.04 -10.83
N LEU A 227 -3.90 -19.63 -11.62
CA LEU A 227 -4.10 -19.21 -13.02
C LEU A 227 -4.19 -20.42 -13.95
N THR A 228 -5.12 -20.38 -14.90
CA THR A 228 -5.41 -21.46 -15.84
C THR A 228 -4.85 -21.21 -17.24
N TYR A 229 -4.75 -19.95 -17.67
CA TYR A 229 -4.21 -19.58 -18.97
C TYR A 229 -2.73 -19.15 -18.86
N CYS A 230 -2.42 -18.22 -17.96
CA CYS A 230 -1.09 -17.69 -17.66
C CYS A 230 -0.32 -18.58 -16.67
N THR A 231 -0.31 -19.89 -16.90
CA THR A 231 0.20 -20.90 -15.95
C THR A 231 1.68 -20.73 -15.58
N ASN A 232 2.51 -20.14 -16.45
CA ASN A 232 3.93 -19.88 -16.17
C ASN A 232 4.15 -18.87 -15.02
N PHE A 233 3.11 -18.12 -14.63
CA PHE A 233 3.15 -17.17 -13.50
C PHE A 233 2.84 -17.84 -12.16
N ASN A 234 2.24 -19.04 -12.17
CA ASN A 234 1.98 -19.80 -10.97
C ASN A 234 3.29 -20.29 -10.31
N HIS A 235 3.25 -20.56 -9.01
CA HIS A 235 4.36 -21.13 -8.24
C HIS A 235 5.62 -20.23 -8.22
N ARG A 236 5.40 -18.92 -8.17
CA ARG A 236 6.44 -17.88 -8.05
C ARG A 236 6.29 -17.08 -6.75
N PRO A 237 6.53 -17.71 -5.57
CA PRO A 237 6.23 -17.12 -4.27
C PRO A 237 7.12 -15.92 -3.90
N THR A 238 8.31 -15.80 -4.48
CA THR A 238 9.27 -14.70 -4.20
C THR A 238 9.19 -13.55 -5.22
N GLU A 239 8.19 -13.59 -6.10
CA GLU A 239 7.93 -12.56 -7.10
C GLU A 239 6.69 -11.73 -6.74
N LEU A 240 6.67 -10.47 -7.19
CA LEU A 240 5.59 -9.53 -6.93
C LEU A 240 4.70 -9.38 -8.17
N PHE A 241 3.38 -9.37 -7.97
CA PHE A 241 2.38 -9.22 -9.02
C PHE A 241 1.29 -8.24 -8.55
N ARG A 242 0.75 -7.45 -9.47
CA ARG A 242 -0.36 -6.52 -9.17
C ARG A 242 -1.73 -7.16 -9.34
N SER A 243 -1.90 -8.04 -10.33
CA SER A 243 -3.21 -8.60 -10.68
C SER A 243 -3.14 -10.12 -10.87
N CYS A 244 -2.88 -10.85 -9.79
CA CYS A 244 -2.95 -12.31 -9.80
C CYS A 244 -4.38 -12.79 -9.47
N ASN A 245 -5.27 -12.76 -10.46
CA ASN A 245 -6.66 -13.19 -10.31
C ASN A 245 -7.22 -13.76 -11.62
N THR A 246 -8.39 -14.40 -11.54
CA THR A 246 -9.07 -15.04 -12.68
C THR A 246 -9.49 -14.05 -13.76
N GLN A 247 -9.76 -12.79 -13.40
CA GLN A 247 -10.15 -11.77 -14.37
C GLN A 247 -8.96 -11.37 -15.25
N ALA A 248 -7.79 -11.16 -14.67
CA ALA A 248 -6.55 -10.88 -15.41
C ALA A 248 -6.14 -12.08 -16.29
N ASP A 249 -6.29 -13.30 -15.78
CA ASP A 249 -6.05 -14.54 -16.54
C ASP A 249 -6.93 -14.62 -17.81
N GLN A 250 -8.22 -14.34 -17.65
CA GLN A 250 -9.17 -14.30 -18.76
C GLN A 250 -8.93 -13.10 -19.70
N GLY A 251 -8.49 -11.96 -19.15
CA GLY A 251 -8.09 -10.78 -19.90
C GLY A 251 -6.97 -11.11 -20.89
N ALA A 252 -5.94 -11.84 -20.45
CA ALA A 252 -4.81 -12.22 -21.29
C ALA A 252 -5.24 -13.15 -22.44
N MET A 253 -6.19 -14.06 -22.17
CA MET A 253 -6.78 -14.91 -23.21
C MET A 253 -7.56 -14.10 -24.25
N ASN A 254 -8.29 -13.06 -23.82
CA ASN A 254 -9.06 -12.21 -24.70
C ASN A 254 -8.16 -11.31 -25.56
N ASP A 255 -7.07 -10.79 -25.00
CA ASP A 255 -6.08 -9.99 -25.75
C ASP A 255 -5.49 -10.77 -26.92
N ILE A 256 -5.10 -12.03 -26.70
CA ILE A 256 -4.57 -12.89 -27.77
C ILE A 256 -5.58 -13.06 -28.90
N ARG A 257 -6.85 -13.35 -28.58
CA ARG A 257 -7.92 -13.46 -29.59
C ARG A 257 -8.16 -12.16 -30.37
N LEU A 258 -7.91 -11.01 -29.75
CA LEU A 258 -8.01 -9.71 -30.42
C LEU A 258 -6.82 -9.48 -31.35
N TRP A 259 -5.61 -9.82 -30.90
CA TRP A 259 -4.37 -9.61 -31.65
C TRP A 259 -4.22 -10.55 -32.85
N GLU A 260 -4.88 -11.72 -32.84
CA GLU A 260 -5.02 -12.60 -34.01
C GLU A 260 -5.62 -11.90 -35.24
N LYS A 261 -6.28 -10.75 -35.07
CA LYS A 261 -6.79 -9.90 -36.17
C LYS A 261 -5.69 -9.14 -36.92
N GLY A 262 -4.43 -9.23 -36.48
CA GLY A 262 -3.26 -8.63 -37.16
C GLY A 262 -2.99 -7.17 -36.80
N THR A 263 -3.65 -6.62 -35.77
CA THR A 263 -3.35 -5.27 -35.26
C THR A 263 -3.59 -5.21 -33.76
N ILE A 264 -2.58 -4.78 -33.03
CA ILE A 264 -2.67 -4.49 -31.59
C ILE A 264 -3.08 -3.02 -31.46
N LYS A 265 -4.23 -2.78 -30.83
CA LYS A 265 -4.75 -1.43 -30.60
C LYS A 265 -4.29 -0.93 -29.25
N MET A 266 -3.46 0.10 -29.23
CA MET A 266 -3.09 0.85 -28.04
C MET A 266 -3.81 2.21 -28.06
N PRO A 267 -4.01 2.87 -26.90
CA PRO A 267 -4.72 4.15 -26.82
C PRO A 267 -4.15 5.25 -27.73
N LEU A 268 -2.82 5.25 -27.93
CA LEU A 268 -2.11 6.27 -28.72
C LEU A 268 -1.54 5.75 -30.05
N MET A 269 -1.61 4.44 -30.33
CA MET A 269 -1.07 3.87 -31.57
C MET A 269 -1.68 2.52 -31.93
N ASN A 270 -1.65 2.16 -33.21
CA ASN A 270 -1.94 0.81 -33.68
C ASN A 270 -0.64 0.16 -34.13
N ILE A 271 -0.39 -1.08 -33.69
CA ILE A 271 0.83 -1.83 -34.03
C ILE A 271 0.40 -2.99 -34.94
N PRO A 272 0.68 -2.91 -36.25
CA PRO A 272 0.43 -4.01 -37.17
C PRO A 272 1.36 -5.20 -36.86
N VAL A 273 0.80 -6.39 -36.74
CA VAL A 273 1.57 -7.61 -36.47
C VAL A 273 1.24 -8.68 -37.49
N LEU A 274 2.21 -9.56 -37.76
CA LEU A 274 1.99 -10.80 -38.49
C LEU A 274 1.06 -11.73 -37.68
N ASP A 275 0.64 -12.83 -38.29
CA ASP A 275 -0.20 -13.83 -37.62
C ASP A 275 0.52 -14.40 -36.38
N ILE A 276 0.15 -13.90 -35.20
CA ILE A 276 0.77 -14.23 -33.91
C ILE A 276 0.55 -15.69 -33.51
N SER A 277 -0.43 -16.37 -34.11
CA SER A 277 -0.64 -17.81 -33.88
C SER A 277 0.48 -18.66 -34.49
N ARG A 278 1.21 -18.09 -35.47
CA ARG A 278 2.34 -18.73 -36.16
C ARG A 278 3.68 -18.10 -35.80
N CYS A 279 3.70 -16.79 -35.59
CA CYS A 279 4.90 -16.02 -35.28
C CYS A 279 5.04 -15.83 -33.78
N LEU A 280 5.93 -16.61 -33.14
CA LEU A 280 6.24 -16.57 -31.70
C LEU A 280 5.00 -16.67 -30.77
N PRO A 281 4.16 -17.72 -30.89
CA PRO A 281 2.90 -17.83 -30.13
C PRO A 281 3.09 -17.81 -28.60
N GLU A 282 4.11 -18.51 -28.08
CA GLU A 282 4.39 -18.54 -26.64
C GLU A 282 4.88 -17.19 -26.11
N VAL A 283 5.59 -16.42 -26.95
CA VAL A 283 6.09 -15.09 -26.59
C VAL A 283 4.92 -14.10 -26.53
N TRP A 284 4.03 -14.10 -27.52
CA TRP A 284 2.83 -13.27 -27.48
C TRP A 284 1.92 -13.62 -26.30
N LYS A 285 1.75 -14.92 -26.00
CA LYS A 285 1.05 -15.36 -24.80
C LYS A 285 1.68 -14.77 -23.54
N ALA A 286 3.01 -14.83 -23.42
CA ALA A 286 3.72 -14.24 -22.29
C ALA A 286 3.53 -12.71 -22.23
N VAL A 287 3.57 -12.00 -23.35
CA VAL A 287 3.28 -10.55 -23.42
C VAL A 287 1.87 -10.24 -22.90
N ALA A 288 0.85 -10.95 -23.38
CA ALA A 288 -0.53 -10.77 -22.91
C ALA A 288 -0.65 -11.03 -21.40
N CYS A 289 0.00 -12.08 -20.90
CA CYS A 289 0.03 -12.38 -19.47
C CYS A 289 0.78 -11.31 -18.67
N VAL A 290 1.93 -10.78 -19.13
CA VAL A 290 2.64 -9.69 -18.45
C VAL A 290 1.77 -8.44 -18.36
N LEU A 291 1.06 -8.08 -19.44
CA LEU A 291 0.20 -6.89 -19.46
C LEU A 291 -1.00 -6.98 -18.49
N GLN A 292 -1.53 -8.18 -18.29
CA GLN A 292 -2.72 -8.40 -17.47
C GLN A 292 -2.38 -8.76 -16.02
N ILE A 293 -1.44 -9.69 -15.81
CA ILE A 293 -1.00 -10.11 -14.46
C ILE A 293 -0.11 -9.05 -13.81
N LYS A 294 0.59 -8.25 -14.63
CA LYS A 294 1.41 -7.10 -14.22
C LYS A 294 2.43 -7.46 -13.13
N PRO A 295 3.44 -8.27 -13.47
CA PRO A 295 4.58 -8.48 -12.57
C PRO A 295 5.25 -7.13 -12.26
N CYS A 296 5.79 -7.01 -11.07
CA CYS A 296 6.48 -5.79 -10.63
C CYS A 296 7.74 -6.10 -9.82
N SER A 297 8.59 -5.09 -9.68
CA SER A 297 9.85 -5.18 -8.96
C SER A 297 9.85 -4.21 -7.78
N SER A 298 10.62 -4.53 -6.73
CA SER A 298 10.90 -3.59 -5.64
C SER A 298 11.73 -2.39 -6.13
N LYS A 299 12.49 -2.57 -7.22
CA LYS A 299 13.31 -1.52 -7.85
C LYS A 299 12.59 -0.77 -8.98
N SER A 300 11.55 -1.37 -9.56
CA SER A 300 10.69 -0.70 -10.54
C SER A 300 9.22 -1.06 -10.36
N ARG A 301 8.42 0.00 -10.23
CA ARG A 301 6.97 -0.09 -10.12
C ARG A 301 6.28 -0.29 -11.47
N SER A 302 7.02 -0.14 -12.57
CA SER A 302 6.52 -0.40 -13.92
C SER A 302 6.39 -1.91 -14.16
N SER A 303 5.30 -2.30 -14.82
CA SER A 303 5.08 -3.67 -15.31
C SER A 303 5.35 -3.76 -16.81
N ILE A 304 6.36 -3.00 -17.27
CA ILE A 304 6.70 -2.84 -18.68
C ILE A 304 7.81 -3.83 -19.04
N ILE A 305 7.69 -4.50 -20.18
CA ILE A 305 8.72 -5.42 -20.68
C ILE A 305 10.00 -4.66 -21.03
N CYS A 306 11.13 -5.36 -21.08
CA CYS A 306 12.38 -4.73 -21.46
C CYS A 306 12.39 -4.28 -22.93
N LYS A 307 13.09 -3.19 -23.22
CA LYS A 307 13.18 -2.62 -24.57
C LYS A 307 13.71 -3.64 -25.58
N SER A 308 14.77 -4.38 -25.24
CA SER A 308 15.31 -5.47 -26.04
C SER A 308 14.24 -6.50 -26.41
N ASP A 309 13.48 -7.00 -25.43
CA ASP A 309 12.39 -7.95 -25.69
C ASP A 309 11.36 -7.37 -26.67
N CYS A 310 10.95 -6.11 -26.48
CA CYS A 310 10.02 -5.43 -27.38
C CYS A 310 10.56 -5.34 -28.81
N VAL A 311 11.80 -4.89 -28.97
CA VAL A 311 12.45 -4.72 -30.29
C VAL A 311 12.60 -6.07 -30.99
N ASP A 312 13.00 -7.11 -30.26
CA ASP A 312 13.17 -8.46 -30.81
C ASP A 312 11.85 -9.05 -31.29
N ILE A 313 10.75 -8.84 -30.53
CA ILE A 313 9.40 -9.28 -30.90
C ILE A 313 8.94 -8.56 -32.17
N LEU A 314 9.03 -7.23 -32.22
CA LEU A 314 8.55 -6.45 -33.38
C LEU A 314 9.44 -6.61 -34.61
N THR A 315 10.72 -6.89 -34.44
CA THR A 315 11.61 -7.21 -35.56
C THR A 315 11.19 -8.51 -36.23
N GLN A 316 10.84 -9.53 -35.45
CA GLN A 316 10.47 -10.85 -35.97
C GLN A 316 9.00 -10.94 -36.42
N CYS A 317 8.08 -10.34 -35.68
CA CYS A 317 6.63 -10.52 -35.86
C CYS A 317 5.85 -9.24 -36.14
N GLY A 318 6.50 -8.07 -36.24
CA GLY A 318 5.88 -6.85 -36.73
C GLY A 318 5.58 -6.95 -38.24
N ASP A 319 4.42 -6.47 -38.67
CA ASP A 319 4.11 -6.37 -40.10
C ASP A 319 4.71 -5.08 -40.66
N HIS A 320 6.02 -5.13 -40.95
CA HIS A 320 6.82 -4.01 -41.46
C HIS A 320 6.23 -3.36 -42.72
N SER A 321 5.43 -4.10 -43.49
CA SER A 321 4.76 -3.58 -44.70
C SER A 321 3.63 -2.59 -44.40
N LYS A 322 3.10 -2.62 -43.17
CA LYS A 322 1.99 -1.79 -42.69
C LYS A 322 2.41 -0.71 -41.70
N PHE A 323 3.70 -0.62 -41.37
CA PHE A 323 4.22 0.44 -40.51
C PHE A 323 4.09 1.79 -41.21
N HIS A 324 3.72 2.84 -40.45
CA HIS A 324 3.64 4.19 -40.99
C HIS A 324 5.03 4.72 -41.36
N GLU A 325 5.12 5.68 -42.28
CA GLU A 325 6.41 6.25 -42.71
C GLU A 325 7.24 6.74 -41.51
N GLY A 326 8.47 6.23 -41.37
CA GLY A 326 9.38 6.55 -40.26
C GLY A 326 9.23 5.69 -39.01
N GLN A 327 8.25 4.77 -38.95
CA GLN A 327 8.13 3.82 -37.85
C GLN A 327 9.06 2.61 -38.08
N THR A 328 9.93 2.37 -37.11
CA THR A 328 10.73 1.14 -36.97
C THR A 328 10.39 0.44 -35.64
N PRO A 329 10.72 -0.86 -35.48
CA PRO A 329 10.60 -1.55 -34.19
C PRO A 329 11.17 -0.74 -33.02
N GLU A 330 12.35 -0.13 -33.20
CA GLU A 330 13.01 0.69 -32.18
C GLU A 330 12.19 1.91 -31.82
N SER A 331 11.70 2.67 -32.80
CA SER A 331 10.89 3.87 -32.55
C SER A 331 9.57 3.56 -31.84
N ILE A 332 8.99 2.39 -32.11
CA ILE A 332 7.76 1.92 -31.45
C ILE A 332 8.08 1.53 -30.00
N CYS A 333 9.15 0.77 -29.78
CA CYS A 333 9.56 0.35 -28.45
C CYS A 333 10.12 1.50 -27.60
N ASP A 334 10.66 2.56 -28.19
CA ASP A 334 11.01 3.79 -27.47
C ASP A 334 9.78 4.46 -26.81
N LEU A 335 8.59 4.26 -27.39
CA LEU A 335 7.34 4.76 -26.80
C LEU A 335 6.74 3.78 -25.80
N LEU A 336 6.76 2.48 -26.11
CA LEU A 336 6.05 1.46 -25.33
C LEU A 336 6.87 0.88 -24.17
N SER A 337 8.18 0.77 -24.35
CA SER A 337 9.09 0.05 -23.46
C SER A 337 10.50 0.66 -23.53
N PRO A 338 10.69 1.91 -23.06
CA PRO A 338 11.96 2.62 -23.23
C PRO A 338 13.11 2.11 -22.34
N ILE A 339 12.83 1.20 -21.40
CA ILE A 339 13.77 0.80 -20.34
C ILE A 339 14.52 -0.46 -20.76
N GLU A 340 15.85 -0.37 -20.80
CA GLU A 340 16.75 -1.50 -21.11
C GLU A 340 17.30 -2.20 -19.86
N ASP A 341 17.34 -1.51 -18.72
CA ASP A 341 17.91 -2.04 -17.49
C ASP A 341 17.01 -3.16 -16.92
N PRO A 342 17.48 -4.42 -16.83
CA PRO A 342 16.69 -5.55 -16.35
C PRO A 342 16.30 -5.47 -14.87
N GLU A 343 16.89 -4.53 -14.11
CA GLU A 343 16.41 -4.22 -12.74
C GLU A 343 15.20 -3.28 -12.75
N LEU A 344 14.98 -2.57 -13.86
CA LEU A 344 13.95 -1.54 -14.02
C LEU A 344 12.82 -1.91 -15.01
N CYS A 345 12.99 -2.98 -15.77
CA CYS A 345 11.97 -3.56 -16.66
C CYS A 345 11.70 -5.03 -16.31
N ILE A 346 10.72 -5.64 -17.00
CA ILE A 346 10.36 -7.06 -16.84
C ILE A 346 10.98 -7.88 -17.98
N PRO A 347 12.00 -8.71 -17.72
CA PRO A 347 12.58 -9.59 -18.74
C PRO A 347 11.61 -10.73 -19.07
N LEU A 348 11.22 -10.85 -20.33
CA LEU A 348 10.16 -11.77 -20.75
C LEU A 348 10.58 -13.24 -20.64
N GLU A 349 11.87 -13.54 -20.83
CA GLU A 349 12.46 -14.89 -20.69
C GLU A 349 12.04 -15.57 -19.37
N ARG A 350 11.92 -14.80 -18.29
CA ARG A 350 11.51 -15.28 -16.97
C ARG A 350 10.15 -15.96 -16.97
N TYR A 351 9.24 -15.57 -17.86
CA TYR A 351 7.85 -16.04 -17.92
C TYR A 351 7.55 -16.92 -19.15
N LEU A 352 8.55 -17.20 -19.98
CA LEU A 352 8.45 -18.20 -21.05
C LEU A 352 8.52 -19.64 -20.50
N THR A 353 9.03 -19.82 -19.29
CA THR A 353 9.13 -21.12 -18.63
C THR A 353 8.33 -21.17 -17.32
N PRO A 354 7.87 -22.36 -16.88
CA PRO A 354 7.22 -22.52 -15.58
C PRO A 354 8.12 -22.12 -14.42
N GLY A 355 7.51 -21.71 -13.30
CA GLY A 355 8.24 -21.36 -12.08
C GLY A 355 9.11 -22.50 -11.54
N SER A 356 10.30 -22.13 -11.03
CA SER A 356 11.34 -23.07 -10.58
C SER A 356 10.95 -23.96 -9.40
N PHE A 357 9.86 -23.64 -8.69
CA PHE A 357 9.51 -24.25 -7.40
C PHE A 357 8.50 -25.41 -7.46
N GLY A 358 7.97 -25.77 -8.65
CA GLY A 358 7.11 -26.96 -8.82
C GLY A 358 5.97 -27.08 -7.80
N HIS A 359 5.58 -28.32 -7.46
CA HIS A 359 4.56 -28.62 -6.42
C HIS A 359 5.06 -28.49 -4.96
N LEU A 360 6.32 -28.08 -4.71
CA LEU A 360 6.88 -27.92 -3.36
C LEU A 360 6.29 -26.70 -2.60
N VAL A 361 5.34 -25.99 -3.19
CA VAL A 361 4.77 -24.72 -2.72
C VAL A 361 3.58 -24.91 -1.76
N GLU A 362 3.11 -26.14 -1.53
CA GLU A 362 2.03 -26.41 -0.55
C GLU A 362 2.40 -26.01 0.89
N GLU A 363 3.68 -25.82 1.21
CA GLU A 363 4.14 -25.36 2.53
C GLU A 363 3.95 -23.86 2.79
N MET A 364 3.55 -23.07 1.77
CA MET A 364 3.57 -21.61 1.87
C MET A 364 2.23 -20.98 1.51
N ILE A 365 1.59 -20.45 2.55
CA ILE A 365 0.26 -19.84 2.47
C ILE A 365 0.47 -18.32 2.48
N HIS A 366 0.07 -17.64 1.40
CA HIS A 366 -0.23 -16.21 1.43
C HIS A 366 -1.73 -16.08 1.74
N PRO A 367 -2.14 -15.96 3.00
CA PRO A 367 -3.54 -16.15 3.37
C PRO A 367 -4.42 -14.97 2.95
N CYS A 368 -3.82 -13.87 2.50
CA CYS A 368 -4.51 -12.68 2.01
C CYS A 368 -4.32 -12.42 0.50
N ASN A 369 -3.76 -13.39 -0.25
CA ASN A 369 -3.60 -13.26 -1.71
C ASN A 369 -4.04 -14.57 -2.42
N PRO A 370 -5.18 -14.58 -3.15
CA PRO A 370 -6.12 -13.47 -3.32
C PRO A 370 -6.84 -13.09 -2.02
N ASN A 371 -7.31 -11.85 -1.90
CA ASN A 371 -7.98 -11.36 -0.69
C ASN A 371 -9.30 -12.12 -0.45
N PRO A 372 -9.43 -12.89 0.65
CA PRO A 372 -10.62 -13.68 0.94
C PRO A 372 -11.68 -12.91 1.74
N CYS A 373 -11.41 -11.66 2.14
CA CYS A 373 -12.31 -10.90 2.97
C CYS A 373 -13.39 -10.16 2.17
N PRO A 374 -14.58 -9.92 2.77
CA PRO A 374 -15.62 -9.11 2.18
C PRO A 374 -15.16 -7.67 1.90
N SER A 375 -15.90 -6.95 1.06
CA SER A 375 -15.70 -5.52 0.84
C SER A 375 -15.67 -4.74 2.17
N ASN A 376 -14.79 -3.74 2.27
CA ASN A 376 -14.52 -2.94 3.47
C ASN A 376 -13.87 -3.68 4.65
N HIS A 377 -13.37 -4.90 4.45
CA HIS A 377 -12.56 -5.61 5.44
C HIS A 377 -11.13 -5.81 4.93
N LEU A 378 -10.17 -5.68 5.85
CA LEU A 378 -8.74 -5.88 5.62
C LEU A 378 -8.35 -7.35 5.87
N CYS A 379 -7.54 -7.83 4.92
CA CYS A 379 -6.67 -9.02 4.96
C CYS A 379 -5.61 -8.98 6.07
N GLU A 380 -5.79 -9.60 7.23
CA GLU A 380 -4.67 -9.78 8.17
C GLU A 380 -4.24 -11.24 8.32
N VAL A 381 -2.93 -11.46 8.40
CA VAL A 381 -2.35 -12.75 8.77
C VAL A 381 -2.69 -13.05 10.23
N ASN A 382 -3.23 -14.24 10.50
CA ASN A 382 -3.53 -14.63 11.88
C ASN A 382 -2.26 -14.96 12.66
N ARG A 383 -1.66 -13.93 13.28
CA ARG A 383 -0.48 -14.05 14.15
C ARG A 383 -0.81 -14.25 15.62
N LYS A 384 -2.11 -14.29 15.98
CA LYS A 384 -2.58 -14.44 17.37
C LYS A 384 -2.62 -15.90 17.83
N GLY A 385 -2.46 -16.85 16.90
CA GLY A 385 -2.61 -18.27 17.18
C GLY A 385 -4.07 -18.63 17.46
N CYS A 386 -4.31 -19.86 17.93
CA CYS A 386 -5.65 -20.32 18.29
C CYS A 386 -5.69 -20.88 19.69
N GLN A 387 -6.88 -20.80 20.29
CA GLN A 387 -7.18 -21.50 21.52
C GLN A 387 -7.15 -23.02 21.27
N THR A 388 -6.74 -23.78 22.27
CA THR A 388 -6.59 -25.23 22.19
C THR A 388 -7.93 -25.89 21.82
N GLY A 389 -8.01 -26.56 20.66
CA GLY A 389 -9.19 -27.30 20.22
C GLY A 389 -10.07 -26.65 19.14
N HIS A 390 -9.66 -25.51 18.56
CA HIS A 390 -10.34 -24.89 17.41
C HIS A 390 -9.46 -24.91 16.15
N ASP A 391 -10.08 -25.09 14.98
CA ASP A 391 -9.41 -24.99 13.67
C ASP A 391 -8.92 -23.56 13.43
N CYS A 392 -7.62 -23.39 13.19
CA CYS A 392 -7.04 -22.09 12.90
C CYS A 392 -7.30 -21.66 11.46
N LEU A 393 -8.06 -20.58 11.30
CA LEU A 393 -8.01 -19.83 10.05
C LEU A 393 -6.64 -19.12 9.94
N PRO A 394 -5.98 -19.18 8.77
CA PRO A 394 -4.66 -18.57 8.57
C PRO A 394 -4.73 -17.04 8.43
N ASN A 395 -5.93 -16.48 8.31
CA ASN A 395 -6.23 -15.05 8.21
C ASN A 395 -7.36 -14.61 9.15
N ILE A 396 -7.46 -13.30 9.34
CA ILE A 396 -8.54 -12.61 10.04
C ILE A 396 -9.02 -11.47 9.14
N CYS A 397 -10.34 -11.33 9.01
CA CYS A 397 -10.95 -10.18 8.35
C CYS A 397 -11.30 -9.13 9.41
N VAL A 398 -10.65 -7.98 9.34
CA VAL A 398 -10.91 -6.88 10.27
C VAL A 398 -11.59 -5.71 9.54
N PRO A 399 -12.57 -5.03 10.16
CA PRO A 399 -13.20 -3.87 9.53
C PRO A 399 -12.19 -2.74 9.36
N GLY A 400 -12.33 -1.97 8.28
CA GLY A 400 -11.50 -0.81 8.00
C GLY A 400 -12.27 0.35 7.40
N CYS A 401 -11.61 1.50 7.31
CA CYS A 401 -12.16 2.69 6.66
C CYS A 401 -11.53 2.88 5.29
N LYS A 402 -12.32 3.34 4.32
CA LYS A 402 -11.78 3.80 3.03
C LYS A 402 -11.03 5.10 3.21
N LEU A 403 -9.94 5.28 2.45
CA LEU A 403 -9.15 6.51 2.39
C LEU A 403 -9.89 7.58 1.55
N GLY A 404 -11.07 7.99 2.02
CA GLY A 404 -12.06 8.76 1.27
C GLY A 404 -13.14 7.87 0.65
N GLU A 405 -14.38 8.38 0.52
CA GLU A 405 -15.54 7.55 0.13
C GLU A 405 -15.41 6.90 -1.26
N ALA A 406 -14.64 7.52 -2.16
CA ALA A 406 -14.41 7.01 -3.51
C ALA A 406 -13.15 6.13 -3.64
N SER A 407 -12.38 5.95 -2.56
CA SER A 407 -11.15 5.15 -2.57
C SER A 407 -11.43 3.67 -2.31
N ASP A 408 -10.58 2.81 -2.86
CA ASP A 408 -10.55 1.38 -2.58
C ASP A 408 -9.44 0.99 -1.58
N VAL A 409 -8.58 1.95 -1.23
CA VAL A 409 -7.57 1.77 -0.19
C VAL A 409 -8.23 1.79 1.18
N LEU A 410 -8.05 0.71 1.95
CA LEU A 410 -8.57 0.56 3.30
C LEU A 410 -7.47 0.75 4.34
N VAL A 411 -7.84 1.32 5.49
CA VAL A 411 -7.00 1.49 6.68
C VAL A 411 -7.63 0.81 7.89
N HIS A 412 -6.81 0.33 8.82
CA HIS A 412 -7.28 -0.38 10.00
C HIS A 412 -8.14 0.53 10.90
N MET A 413 -9.11 -0.06 11.60
CA MET A 413 -9.90 0.66 12.61
C MET A 413 -9.00 1.30 13.68
N GLU A 414 -9.36 2.49 14.17
CA GLU A 414 -8.55 3.30 15.10
C GLU A 414 -7.23 3.83 14.53
N ALA A 415 -6.86 3.51 13.28
CA ALA A 415 -5.67 4.06 12.67
C ALA A 415 -5.78 5.58 12.48
N LEU A 416 -4.68 6.28 12.73
CA LEU A 416 -4.51 7.69 12.39
C LEU A 416 -3.98 7.79 10.96
N VAL A 417 -4.61 8.65 10.16
CA VAL A 417 -4.32 8.74 8.74
C VAL A 417 -4.26 10.18 8.30
N GLN A 418 -3.17 10.52 7.62
CA GLN A 418 -2.96 11.79 6.97
C GLN A 418 -3.70 11.80 5.63
N VAL A 419 -4.55 12.79 5.42
CA VAL A 419 -5.31 12.99 4.18
C VAL A 419 -5.14 14.42 3.64
N PRO A 420 -5.10 14.64 2.32
CA PRO A 420 -4.93 15.98 1.76
C PRO A 420 -6.22 16.79 1.94
N VAL A 421 -6.10 18.09 2.20
CA VAL A 421 -7.25 18.99 2.38
C VAL A 421 -7.90 19.31 1.03
N ARG A 422 -9.24 19.19 0.93
CA ARG A 422 -10.01 19.29 -0.32
C ARG A 422 -9.81 20.59 -1.11
N SER A 423 -9.75 21.73 -0.42
CA SER A 423 -9.56 23.07 -1.03
C SER A 423 -8.25 23.73 -0.59
N GLY A 424 -7.34 22.95 -0.02
CA GLY A 424 -6.07 23.45 0.50
C GLY A 424 -4.98 23.48 -0.58
N PRO A 425 -3.98 24.38 -0.46
CA PRO A 425 -2.80 24.32 -1.31
C PRO A 425 -2.04 23.00 -1.12
N VAL A 426 -1.25 22.62 -2.12
CA VAL A 426 -0.43 21.40 -2.11
C VAL A 426 0.47 21.39 -0.87
N GLY A 427 0.45 20.29 -0.12
CA GLY A 427 1.22 20.15 1.12
C GLY A 427 0.44 20.46 2.40
N CYS A 428 -0.84 20.84 2.30
CA CYS A 428 -1.75 20.91 3.44
C CYS A 428 -2.47 19.58 3.66
N TYR A 429 -2.47 19.11 4.90
CA TYR A 429 -3.05 17.84 5.29
C TYR A 429 -3.85 17.97 6.60
N GLU A 430 -4.79 17.04 6.78
CA GLU A 430 -5.47 16.77 8.04
C GLU A 430 -5.11 15.36 8.50
N VAL A 431 -5.12 15.11 9.80
CA VAL A 431 -5.04 13.76 10.36
C VAL A 431 -6.41 13.37 10.87
N CYS A 432 -6.97 12.30 10.31
CA CYS A 432 -8.24 11.73 10.72
C CYS A 432 -8.02 10.37 11.41
N VAL A 433 -8.99 9.96 12.22
CA VAL A 433 -9.04 8.62 12.82
C VAL A 433 -10.00 7.76 12.00
N CYS A 434 -9.65 6.52 11.73
CA CYS A 434 -10.62 5.53 11.23
C CYS A 434 -11.58 5.16 12.37
N GLY A 435 -12.79 5.72 12.32
CA GLY A 435 -13.80 5.60 13.36
C GLY A 435 -14.60 4.29 13.30
N PRO A 436 -15.38 4.00 14.35
CA PRO A 436 -16.21 2.79 14.43
C PRO A 436 -17.34 2.76 13.39
N SER A 437 -17.66 3.88 12.74
CA SER A 437 -18.61 3.94 11.63
C SER A 437 -18.08 3.35 10.31
N GLY A 438 -16.79 2.98 10.26
CA GLY A 438 -16.10 2.60 9.03
C GLY A 438 -15.74 3.79 8.14
N ARG A 439 -15.77 5.01 8.69
CA ARG A 439 -15.40 6.26 8.00
C ARG A 439 -14.28 6.99 8.73
N LEU A 440 -13.59 7.88 8.01
CA LEU A 440 -12.63 8.79 8.60
C LEU A 440 -13.37 9.88 9.39
N GLU A 441 -13.04 10.02 10.68
CA GLU A 441 -13.68 10.89 11.66
C GLU A 441 -12.61 11.65 12.47
N SER A 442 -13.06 12.61 13.29
CA SER A 442 -12.19 13.35 14.23
C SER A 442 -10.94 13.95 13.57
N CYS A 443 -11.10 14.54 12.40
CA CYS A 443 -10.02 15.13 11.63
C CYS A 443 -9.47 16.42 12.30
N ALA A 444 -8.16 16.56 12.31
CA ALA A 444 -7.46 17.72 12.83
C ALA A 444 -6.42 18.22 11.83
N GLU A 445 -6.43 19.53 11.57
CA GLU A 445 -5.52 20.17 10.63
C GLU A 445 -4.06 20.11 11.08
N MET A 446 -3.17 19.86 10.13
CA MET A 446 -1.73 19.97 10.31
C MET A 446 -1.20 21.28 9.72
N PRO A 447 -0.06 21.79 10.23
CA PRO A 447 0.67 22.86 9.56
C PRO A 447 1.01 22.47 8.12
N CYS A 448 0.65 23.32 7.17
CA CYS A 448 0.95 23.09 5.75
C CYS A 448 2.47 23.07 5.51
N ILE A 449 2.89 22.16 4.63
CA ILE A 449 4.27 21.98 4.22
C ILE A 449 4.49 22.68 2.88
N ASP A 450 5.47 23.57 2.81
CA ASP A 450 5.84 24.22 1.54
C ASP A 450 6.67 23.27 0.66
N THR A 451 5.97 22.50 -0.17
CA THR A 451 6.57 21.52 -1.10
C THR A 451 7.31 22.16 -2.27
N SER A 452 7.18 23.48 -2.47
CA SER A 452 7.90 24.21 -3.54
C SER A 452 9.38 24.44 -3.21
N LYS A 453 9.73 24.38 -1.92
CA LYS A 453 11.11 24.54 -1.47
C LYS A 453 11.96 23.34 -1.87
N THR A 454 13.12 23.65 -2.43
CA THR A 454 14.11 22.67 -2.88
C THR A 454 15.34 22.72 -1.98
N CYS A 455 15.94 21.57 -1.72
CA CYS A 455 17.21 21.48 -1.01
C CYS A 455 18.35 21.79 -1.98
N ILE A 456 19.36 22.52 -1.53
CA ILE A 456 20.54 22.85 -2.33
C ILE A 456 21.72 22.03 -1.78
N VAL A 457 22.18 21.04 -2.55
CA VAL A 457 23.25 20.12 -2.15
C VAL A 457 24.29 20.04 -3.25
N GLY A 458 25.53 20.42 -2.96
CA GLY A 458 26.62 20.42 -3.95
C GLY A 458 26.33 21.28 -5.19
N GLY A 459 25.53 22.35 -5.04
CA GLY A 459 25.10 23.21 -6.15
C GLY A 459 23.93 22.67 -6.98
N GLN A 460 23.45 21.45 -6.73
CA GLN A 460 22.26 20.89 -7.37
C GLN A 460 21.00 21.16 -6.54
N ARG A 461 19.89 21.46 -7.22
CA ARG A 461 18.56 21.54 -6.59
C ARG A 461 17.92 20.16 -6.51
N LYS A 462 17.41 19.80 -5.34
CA LYS A 462 16.66 18.56 -5.09
C LYS A 462 15.24 18.92 -4.66
N ASN A 463 14.25 18.39 -5.35
CA ASN A 463 12.83 18.63 -5.07
C ASN A 463 12.42 18.00 -3.74
N HIS A 464 11.33 18.49 -3.13
CA HIS A 464 10.73 17.84 -1.96
C HIS A 464 10.46 16.35 -2.25
N GLY A 465 10.80 15.48 -1.30
CA GLY A 465 10.69 14.02 -1.41
C GLY A 465 11.82 13.35 -2.19
N ALA A 466 12.72 14.09 -2.83
CA ALA A 466 13.84 13.50 -3.56
C ALA A 466 14.87 12.91 -2.58
N SER A 467 15.20 11.63 -2.77
CA SER A 467 16.31 10.95 -2.08
C SER A 467 17.63 11.15 -2.83
N PHE A 468 18.74 11.29 -2.11
CA PHE A 468 20.09 11.47 -2.66
C PHE A 468 21.14 11.01 -1.64
N LYS A 469 22.39 10.83 -2.10
CA LYS A 469 23.52 10.52 -1.21
C LYS A 469 24.46 11.70 -1.09
N VAL A 470 24.93 11.95 0.13
CA VAL A 470 26.03 12.88 0.44
C VAL A 470 27.14 12.03 1.05
N ASP A 471 28.23 11.84 0.32
CA ASP A 471 29.25 10.84 0.62
C ASP A 471 28.63 9.44 0.76
N CYS A 472 28.72 8.84 1.95
CA CYS A 472 28.10 7.56 2.29
C CYS A 472 26.73 7.70 2.98
N ASN A 473 26.29 8.93 3.27
CA ASN A 473 25.05 9.20 3.98
C ASN A 473 23.88 9.27 3.01
N LEU A 474 22.81 8.54 3.35
CA LEU A 474 21.53 8.65 2.66
C LEU A 474 20.83 9.91 3.17
N CYS A 475 20.21 10.66 2.27
CA CYS A 475 19.48 11.88 2.57
C CYS A 475 18.18 11.94 1.78
N PHE A 476 17.19 12.67 2.30
CA PHE A 476 16.04 13.12 1.53
C PHE A 476 15.73 14.58 1.78
N CYS A 477 15.13 15.24 0.78
CA CYS A 477 14.75 16.64 0.90
C CYS A 477 13.34 16.78 1.48
N PHE A 478 13.21 17.51 2.59
CA PHE A 478 11.93 17.82 3.19
C PHE A 478 11.70 19.33 3.25
N ALA A 479 10.96 19.85 2.27
CA ALA A 479 10.50 21.26 2.24
C ALA A 479 11.65 22.28 2.35
N GLY A 480 12.78 21.98 1.70
CA GLY A 480 14.00 22.79 1.72
C GLY A 480 15.06 22.32 2.72
N ASP A 481 14.69 21.50 3.70
CA ASP A 481 15.60 20.98 4.72
C ASP A 481 16.07 19.56 4.36
N PRO A 482 17.39 19.32 4.22
CA PRO A 482 17.91 17.98 4.01
C PRO A 482 17.89 17.18 5.31
N VAL A 483 17.28 16.00 5.31
CA VAL A 483 17.31 15.03 6.41
C VAL A 483 18.24 13.89 6.00
N CYS A 484 19.34 13.71 6.74
CA CYS A 484 20.41 12.77 6.39
C CYS A 484 20.71 11.78 7.52
N SER A 485 21.23 10.61 7.16
CA SER A 485 21.94 9.73 8.09
C SER A 485 23.21 10.42 8.60
N MET A 486 23.66 10.08 9.81
CA MET A 486 24.80 10.73 10.48
C MET A 486 26.01 9.78 10.61
N ARG A 487 26.34 9.06 9.54
CA ARG A 487 27.48 8.14 9.51
C ARG A 487 28.76 8.91 9.22
N GLN A 488 29.83 8.51 9.90
CA GLN A 488 31.17 8.97 9.56
C GLN A 488 31.63 8.22 8.32
N CYS A 489 31.86 8.95 7.22
CA CYS A 489 32.24 8.37 5.94
C CYS A 489 33.76 8.40 5.78
N LEU A 490 34.38 7.22 5.66
CA LEU A 490 35.77 7.12 5.21
C LEU A 490 35.81 7.17 3.68
N SER A 491 36.73 7.97 3.14
CA SER A 491 36.99 8.02 1.70
C SER A 491 38.29 7.29 1.36
N PRO A 492 38.50 6.89 0.08
CA PRO A 492 39.80 6.38 -0.37
C PRO A 492 40.95 7.36 -0.13
N PHE A 493 40.65 8.67 -0.08
CA PHE A 493 41.58 9.77 0.17
C PHE A 493 41.75 10.12 1.66
N SER A 494 41.02 9.44 2.57
CA SER A 494 41.18 9.65 4.01
C SER A 494 42.60 9.28 4.43
N SER A 495 43.18 10.11 5.32
CA SER A 495 44.55 9.90 5.80
C SER A 495 44.65 8.61 6.62
N GLU A 496 45.87 8.08 6.78
CA GLU A 496 46.10 6.93 7.66
C GLU A 496 45.72 7.25 9.13
N GLU A 497 45.83 8.51 9.54
CA GLU A 497 45.40 9.00 10.86
C GLU A 497 43.87 9.00 11.01
N ASP A 498 43.13 9.38 9.97
CA ASP A 498 41.66 9.28 9.93
C ASP A 498 41.19 7.82 10.00
N ARG A 499 41.93 6.91 9.33
CA ARG A 499 41.66 5.47 9.39
C ARG A 499 41.95 4.88 10.77
N GLN A 500 42.99 5.34 11.44
CA GLN A 500 43.36 4.90 12.80
C GLN A 500 42.40 5.42 13.88
N SER A 501 41.83 6.61 13.69
CA SER A 501 40.86 7.22 14.61
C SER A 501 39.40 6.80 14.36
N PHE A 502 39.15 6.07 13.27
CA PHE A 502 37.82 5.59 12.92
C PHE A 502 37.39 4.41 13.81
N THR A 503 36.57 4.71 14.81
CA THR A 503 36.01 3.69 15.72
C THR A 503 34.78 2.99 15.16
N GLY A 504 34.24 3.45 14.03
CA GLY A 504 32.97 2.98 13.48
C GLY A 504 31.73 3.44 14.24
N LEU A 505 31.89 4.23 15.31
CA LEU A 505 30.81 4.85 16.07
C LEU A 505 30.63 6.32 15.68
N PRO A 506 29.43 6.91 15.92
CA PRO A 506 29.19 8.32 15.64
C PRO A 506 30.22 9.24 16.32
N CYS A 507 30.66 10.28 15.60
CA CYS A 507 31.66 11.26 16.05
C CYS A 507 33.02 10.67 16.47
N GLY A 508 33.39 9.47 16.03
CA GLY A 508 34.63 8.80 16.44
C GLY A 508 34.66 8.43 17.92
N CYS A 509 33.49 8.24 18.54
CA CYS A 509 33.41 7.89 19.96
C CYS A 509 34.08 6.52 20.24
N PRO A 510 34.71 6.34 21.42
CA PRO A 510 35.24 5.04 21.83
C PRO A 510 34.15 3.96 21.89
N ASP A 511 34.54 2.73 21.60
CA ASP A 511 33.69 1.53 21.57
C ASP A 511 33.48 0.87 22.93
N GLN A 512 33.99 1.48 24.01
CA GLN A 512 33.75 1.01 25.36
C GLN A 512 32.26 1.16 25.72
N PHE A 513 31.63 0.04 26.07
CA PHE A 513 30.21 0.01 26.46
C PHE A 513 30.02 0.50 27.91
N VAL A 514 29.72 1.79 28.04
CA VAL A 514 29.40 2.45 29.32
C VAL A 514 28.04 3.13 29.15
N PRO A 515 26.95 2.36 29.20
CA PRO A 515 25.66 2.81 28.68
C PRO A 515 25.07 3.95 29.49
N VAL A 516 24.26 4.77 28.81
CA VAL A 516 23.46 5.83 29.42
C VAL A 516 22.01 5.72 28.96
N CYS A 517 21.08 5.95 29.88
CA CYS A 517 19.65 6.01 29.61
C CYS A 517 19.23 7.46 29.41
N ALA A 518 18.72 7.78 28.23
CA ALA A 518 18.25 9.12 27.86
C ALA A 518 16.76 9.31 28.15
N HIS A 519 16.32 10.57 28.25
CA HIS A 519 14.94 10.95 28.53
C HIS A 519 13.92 10.53 27.46
N ASN A 520 14.37 10.16 26.26
CA ASN A 520 13.52 9.58 25.22
C ASN A 520 13.30 8.07 25.40
N GLY A 521 13.76 7.49 26.52
CA GLY A 521 13.61 6.07 26.83
C GLY A 521 14.58 5.15 26.09
N ARG A 522 15.58 5.73 25.41
CA ARG A 522 16.59 4.99 24.65
C ARG A 522 17.89 4.84 25.44
N THR A 523 18.47 3.64 25.38
CA THR A 523 19.86 3.41 25.81
C THR A 523 20.85 3.75 24.70
N TYR A 524 21.86 4.52 25.06
CA TYR A 524 23.03 4.78 24.22
C TYR A 524 24.23 3.99 24.78
N PRO A 525 25.13 3.48 23.93
CA PRO A 525 26.27 2.68 24.35
C PRO A 525 27.28 3.47 25.18
N SER A 526 27.32 4.80 25.02
CA SER A 526 28.11 5.70 25.86
C SER A 526 27.52 7.11 25.90
N GLY A 527 27.90 7.88 26.92
CA GLY A 527 27.58 9.32 26.98
C GLY A 527 28.20 10.13 25.84
N CYS A 528 29.32 9.66 25.24
CA CYS A 528 29.88 10.27 24.04
C CYS A 528 28.91 10.16 22.86
N VAL A 529 28.38 8.96 22.60
CA VAL A 529 27.43 8.72 21.52
C VAL A 529 26.13 9.48 21.76
N ALA A 530 25.63 9.52 23.00
CA ALA A 530 24.44 10.31 23.34
C ALA A 530 24.62 11.80 22.98
N ARG A 531 25.76 12.40 23.34
CA ARG A 531 26.08 13.79 22.98
C ARG A 531 26.23 13.99 21.47
N CYS A 532 26.87 13.05 20.78
CA CYS A 532 27.06 13.12 19.33
C CYS A 532 25.72 13.23 18.58
N VAL A 533 24.69 12.52 19.01
CA VAL A 533 23.35 12.58 18.39
C VAL A 533 22.44 13.67 18.97
N GLY A 534 23.00 14.61 19.74
CA GLY A 534 22.32 15.83 20.19
C GLY A 534 21.68 15.78 21.58
N MET A 535 21.97 14.76 22.41
CA MET A 535 21.55 14.78 23.82
C MET A 535 22.47 15.64 24.68
N GLN A 536 21.89 16.38 25.62
CA GLN A 536 22.62 17.14 26.63
C GLN A 536 22.90 16.30 27.89
N ASP A 537 23.91 16.65 28.69
CA ASP A 537 24.29 15.88 29.88
C ASP A 537 23.18 15.77 30.95
N ASN A 538 22.25 16.74 30.99
CA ASN A 538 21.08 16.70 31.87
C ASN A 538 19.89 15.90 31.28
N GLN A 539 20.03 15.36 30.06
CA GLN A 539 19.01 14.58 29.36
C GLN A 539 19.26 13.07 29.41
N PHE A 540 20.32 12.62 30.09
CA PHE A 540 20.60 11.20 30.28
C PHE A 540 21.25 10.92 31.64
N SER A 541 21.26 9.66 32.03
CA SER A 541 21.87 9.16 33.28
C SER A 541 22.62 7.85 33.02
N PHE A 542 23.62 7.54 33.84
CA PHE A 542 24.41 6.31 33.71
C PHE A 542 23.56 5.04 33.92
N GLY A 543 23.88 3.99 33.17
CA GLY A 543 23.15 2.73 33.15
C GLY A 543 22.20 2.62 31.95
N THR A 544 21.63 1.43 31.74
CA THR A 544 20.64 1.18 30.69
C THR A 544 19.23 1.58 31.14
N CYS A 545 18.32 1.87 30.22
CA CYS A 545 16.95 2.22 30.58
C CYS A 545 16.19 1.05 31.23
N ARG A 546 16.54 -0.21 30.92
CA ARG A 546 15.97 -1.37 31.64
C ARG A 546 16.49 -1.55 33.06
N SER A 547 17.71 -1.11 33.37
CA SER A 547 18.28 -1.25 34.71
C SER A 547 17.57 -0.42 35.78
N ARG A 548 16.84 0.62 35.37
CA ARG A 548 16.04 1.47 36.24
C ARG A 548 14.60 0.98 36.33
N ASP A 549 14.06 0.92 37.54
CA ASP A 549 12.63 0.72 37.75
C ASP A 549 11.90 2.07 37.64
N PRO A 550 11.05 2.29 36.61
CA PRO A 550 10.29 3.53 36.49
C PRO A 550 9.20 3.67 37.56
N CYS A 551 8.91 2.60 38.32
CA CYS A 551 7.96 2.58 39.43
C CYS A 551 8.60 2.76 40.81
N ASP A 552 9.92 3.03 40.89
CA ASP A 552 10.62 3.30 42.15
C ASP A 552 11.35 4.67 42.14
N PRO A 553 10.93 5.64 42.98
CA PRO A 553 9.77 5.60 43.86
C PRO A 553 8.45 5.64 43.07
N ASN A 554 7.37 5.10 43.65
CA ASN A 554 6.07 4.98 42.97
C ASN A 554 5.54 6.35 42.48
N PRO A 555 5.45 6.57 41.15
CA PRO A 555 5.02 7.84 40.58
C PRO A 555 3.50 8.01 40.52
N CYS A 556 2.73 6.97 40.87
CA CYS A 556 1.28 6.96 40.75
C CYS A 556 0.57 7.43 42.02
N GLN A 557 -0.67 7.92 41.87
CA GLN A 557 -1.47 8.39 42.99
C GLN A 557 -1.95 7.24 43.89
N LYS A 558 -2.39 7.55 45.11
CA LYS A 558 -2.97 6.54 46.03
C LYS A 558 -4.17 5.85 45.39
N GLY A 559 -4.18 4.51 45.41
CA GLY A 559 -5.23 3.69 44.78
C GLY A 559 -4.93 3.27 43.34
N GLN A 560 -3.84 3.78 42.74
CA GLN A 560 -3.30 3.32 41.46
C GLN A 560 -2.08 2.42 41.68
N ARG A 561 -1.91 1.45 40.78
CA ARG A 561 -0.71 0.62 40.68
C ARG A 561 0.15 1.13 39.53
N CYS A 562 1.42 1.36 39.78
CA CYS A 562 2.39 1.63 38.72
C CYS A 562 2.75 0.32 38.01
N ALA A 563 2.72 0.34 36.67
CA ALA A 563 3.24 -0.72 35.82
C ALA A 563 4.31 -0.14 34.87
N PRO A 564 5.48 -0.78 34.74
CA PRO A 564 6.48 -0.37 33.76
C PRO A 564 5.93 -0.45 32.33
N LYS A 565 6.07 0.63 31.57
CA LYS A 565 5.72 0.75 30.15
C LYS A 565 6.92 1.33 29.41
N ARG A 566 7.92 0.47 29.18
CA ARG A 566 9.20 0.87 28.57
C ARG A 566 9.00 1.14 27.08
N GLN A 567 9.41 2.31 26.62
CA GLN A 567 9.18 2.75 25.24
C GLN A 567 10.24 3.77 24.81
N VAL A 568 10.60 3.72 23.52
CA VAL A 568 11.50 4.70 22.90
C VAL A 568 10.65 5.69 22.12
N CYS A 569 10.69 6.96 22.51
CA CYS A 569 9.91 8.02 21.88
C CYS A 569 10.70 8.69 20.74
N LEU A 570 10.00 8.94 19.63
CA LEU A 570 10.50 9.61 18.42
C LEU A 570 10.20 11.12 18.44
N SER A 571 9.16 11.52 19.17
CA SER A 571 8.81 12.93 19.38
C SER A 571 9.65 13.59 20.48
N SER A 572 9.65 14.92 20.49
CA SER A 572 10.38 15.78 21.43
C SER A 572 9.94 15.55 22.88
N THR A 573 10.90 15.18 23.72
CA THR A 573 10.66 14.85 25.14
C THR A 573 10.41 16.07 26.01
N THR A 574 10.72 17.28 25.53
CA THR A 574 10.48 18.53 26.27
C THR A 574 9.02 18.97 26.17
N GLN A 575 8.37 18.68 25.04
CA GLN A 575 6.96 18.98 24.80
C GLN A 575 6.07 17.81 25.22
N TYR A 576 6.52 16.57 24.97
CA TYR A 576 5.77 15.35 25.24
C TYR A 576 6.59 14.41 26.12
N PRO A 577 6.31 14.34 27.44
CA PRO A 577 7.07 13.49 28.35
C PRO A 577 7.02 12.02 27.92
N CYS A 578 8.19 11.42 27.67
CA CYS A 578 8.32 10.01 27.33
C CYS A 578 8.20 9.13 28.58
N ARG A 579 6.96 8.99 29.10
CA ARG A 579 6.69 8.26 30.35
C ARG A 579 7.06 6.78 30.19
N GLN A 580 7.91 6.27 31.07
CA GLN A 580 8.34 4.87 31.07
C GLN A 580 7.45 3.96 31.95
N TYR A 581 6.31 4.48 32.40
CA TYR A 581 5.34 3.80 33.25
C TYR A 581 3.93 4.22 32.88
N GLU A 582 2.97 3.40 33.30
CA GLU A 582 1.55 3.71 33.31
C GLU A 582 0.97 3.52 34.70
N CYS A 583 0.00 4.36 35.04
CA CYS A 583 -0.72 4.29 36.33
C CYS A 583 -2.09 3.68 36.10
N LEU A 584 -2.26 2.46 36.60
CA LEU A 584 -3.47 1.68 36.39
C LEU A 584 -4.34 1.74 37.63
N PHE A 585 -5.64 1.97 37.44
CA PHE A 585 -6.61 1.89 38.53
C PHE A 585 -6.78 0.44 38.97
N ARG A 586 -7.01 0.25 40.26
CA ARG A 586 -7.35 -1.07 40.81
C ARG A 586 -8.78 -1.42 40.40
N THR A 587 -8.96 -1.96 39.20
CA THR A 587 -10.25 -2.45 38.72
C THR A 587 -10.62 -3.73 39.47
N LEU A 588 -11.87 -3.82 39.93
CA LEU A 588 -12.41 -5.04 40.55
C LEU A 588 -12.79 -6.10 39.49
N THR A 589 -13.04 -5.64 38.27
CA THR A 589 -13.49 -6.44 37.12
C THR A 589 -12.55 -6.22 35.94
N CYS A 590 -11.97 -7.31 35.43
CA CYS A 590 -11.22 -7.32 34.18
C CYS A 590 -12.12 -7.86 33.06
N ASP A 591 -12.14 -7.18 31.91
CA ASP A 591 -12.75 -7.74 30.71
C ASP A 591 -11.94 -8.97 30.28
N THR A 592 -12.60 -10.12 30.15
CA THR A 592 -11.98 -11.39 29.73
C THR A 592 -12.32 -11.75 28.29
N THR A 593 -13.15 -10.93 27.61
CA THR A 593 -13.55 -11.16 26.22
C THR A 593 -12.42 -10.85 25.23
N ARG A 594 -11.50 -9.95 25.58
CA ARG A 594 -10.26 -9.68 24.84
C ARG A 594 -9.10 -10.48 25.46
N ALA A 595 -8.78 -11.62 24.85
CA ALA A 595 -7.66 -12.46 25.26
C ALA A 595 -6.36 -11.92 24.61
N GLU A 596 -5.58 -11.19 25.40
CA GLU A 596 -4.21 -10.78 25.08
C GLU A 596 -3.27 -11.47 26.06
N PRO A 597 -2.96 -12.76 25.83
CA PRO A 597 -2.31 -13.60 26.82
C PRO A 597 -0.99 -12.99 27.28
N VAL A 598 -0.66 -13.16 28.55
CA VAL A 598 0.59 -12.69 29.14
C VAL A 598 1.22 -13.80 29.99
N CYS A 599 2.54 -13.89 29.95
CA CYS A 599 3.28 -14.84 30.76
C CYS A 599 3.89 -14.14 31.99
N ASP A 600 3.64 -14.66 33.18
CA ASP A 600 4.22 -14.12 34.41
C ASP A 600 5.64 -14.67 34.69
N THR A 601 6.32 -14.06 35.65
CA THR A 601 7.71 -14.45 36.04
C THR A 601 7.85 -15.86 36.61
N THR A 602 6.73 -16.51 36.98
CA THR A 602 6.66 -17.89 37.44
C THR A 602 6.24 -18.87 36.33
N HIS A 603 6.18 -18.37 35.08
CA HIS A 603 5.78 -19.12 33.90
C HIS A 603 4.32 -19.61 33.94
N THR A 604 3.46 -18.82 34.57
CA THR A 604 2.00 -19.03 34.52
C THR A 604 1.40 -18.07 33.49
N GLU A 605 0.61 -18.61 32.57
CA GLU A 605 -0.12 -17.83 31.58
C GLU A 605 -1.38 -17.19 32.21
N HIS A 606 -1.65 -15.94 31.86
CA HIS A 606 -2.87 -15.23 32.24
C HIS A 606 -3.57 -14.70 30.98
N PRO A 607 -4.92 -14.60 30.98
CA PRO A 607 -5.68 -14.18 29.79
C PRO A 607 -5.34 -12.79 29.28
N ASN A 608 -5.00 -11.87 30.19
CA ASN A 608 -4.57 -10.51 29.87
C ASN A 608 -3.83 -9.87 31.04
N LEU A 609 -3.23 -8.71 30.76
CA LEU A 609 -2.45 -7.94 31.73
C LEU A 609 -3.29 -7.54 32.97
N CYS A 610 -4.59 -7.23 32.79
CA CYS A 610 -5.48 -6.88 33.89
C CYS A 610 -5.61 -8.04 34.89
N VAL A 611 -5.88 -9.27 34.42
CA VAL A 611 -6.01 -10.45 35.28
C VAL A 611 -4.69 -10.79 36.00
N LEU A 612 -3.56 -10.68 35.30
CA LEU A 612 -2.23 -10.86 35.89
C LEU A 612 -2.03 -9.88 37.06
N GLN A 613 -2.42 -8.62 36.86
CA GLN A 613 -2.29 -7.58 37.88
C GLN A 613 -3.25 -7.77 39.06
N GLN A 614 -4.50 -8.16 38.81
CA GLN A 614 -5.48 -8.49 39.84
C GLN A 614 -4.97 -9.60 40.77
N ARG A 615 -4.24 -10.58 40.21
CA ARG A 615 -3.61 -11.69 40.93
C ARG A 615 -2.31 -11.32 41.64
N GLY A 616 -1.87 -10.06 41.57
CA GLY A 616 -0.63 -9.60 42.20
C GLY A 616 0.63 -10.27 41.65
N ARG A 617 0.57 -10.80 40.43
CA ARG A 617 1.73 -11.38 39.74
C ARG A 617 2.52 -10.29 39.01
N ASN A 618 3.75 -10.63 38.64
CA ASN A 618 4.65 -9.76 37.88
C ASN A 618 4.74 -10.27 36.44
N LEU A 619 4.60 -9.35 35.48
CA LEU A 619 4.73 -9.64 34.07
C LEU A 619 6.16 -10.12 33.77
N SER A 620 6.30 -11.22 33.03
CA SER A 620 7.55 -11.57 32.38
C SER A 620 7.60 -11.04 30.96
N TYR A 621 6.56 -11.29 30.17
CA TYR A 621 6.44 -10.81 28.79
C TYR A 621 4.99 -10.95 28.29
N THR A 622 4.64 -10.22 27.22
CA THR A 622 3.34 -10.31 26.56
C THR A 622 3.33 -11.44 25.52
N GLY A 623 2.20 -12.12 25.37
CA GLY A 623 2.05 -13.34 24.59
C GLY A 623 1.98 -14.61 25.43
N HIS A 624 1.74 -15.73 24.76
CA HIS A 624 1.64 -17.06 25.38
C HIS A 624 2.94 -17.51 26.06
N CYS A 625 2.82 -18.31 27.13
CA CYS A 625 3.98 -18.90 27.78
C CYS A 625 4.68 -19.92 26.86
N GLN A 626 5.97 -19.71 26.58
CA GLN A 626 6.76 -20.48 25.60
C GLN A 626 7.65 -21.51 26.31
N VAL A 627 7.44 -22.79 26.00
CA VAL A 627 8.18 -23.93 26.57
C VAL A 627 8.92 -24.66 25.44
N PRO A 628 10.21 -25.05 25.61
CA PRO A 628 11.06 -24.87 26.80
C PRO A 628 11.86 -23.56 26.80
N ALA A 629 11.84 -22.79 25.71
CA ALA A 629 12.76 -21.69 25.44
C ALA A 629 12.81 -20.61 26.56
N CYS A 630 11.67 -20.29 27.17
CA CYS A 630 11.54 -19.16 28.10
C CYS A 630 11.12 -19.56 29.51
N ARG A 631 11.13 -20.86 29.82
CA ARG A 631 10.83 -21.36 31.18
C ARG A 631 11.91 -20.97 32.19
N LYS A 632 13.17 -20.92 31.77
CA LYS A 632 14.31 -20.50 32.61
C LYS A 632 14.73 -19.09 32.22
N ARG A 633 14.89 -18.22 33.22
CA ARG A 633 15.49 -16.90 33.01
C ARG A 633 16.94 -17.05 32.56
N ARG A 634 17.21 -16.63 31.33
CA ARG A 634 18.52 -16.63 30.69
C ARG A 634 18.68 -15.26 30.05
N PRO A 635 19.48 -14.36 30.65
CA PRO A 635 19.59 -13.00 30.15
C PRO A 635 20.14 -12.98 28.73
N VAL A 636 19.66 -12.02 27.95
CA VAL A 636 20.09 -11.81 26.57
C VAL A 636 20.24 -10.31 26.28
N CYS A 637 21.17 -9.97 25.40
CA CYS A 637 21.31 -8.62 24.87
C CYS A 637 20.48 -8.48 23.59
N GLY A 638 19.60 -7.49 23.54
CA GLY A 638 18.87 -7.12 22.33
C GLY A 638 19.70 -6.21 21.42
N HIS A 639 19.34 -6.15 20.13
CA HIS A 639 19.96 -5.20 19.19
C HIS A 639 19.73 -3.72 19.54
N ASP A 640 18.80 -3.43 20.45
CA ASP A 640 18.56 -2.11 21.03
C ASP A 640 19.57 -1.74 22.14
N GLY A 641 20.50 -2.63 22.48
CA GLY A 641 21.49 -2.43 23.54
C GLY A 641 20.93 -2.62 24.96
N GLU A 642 19.73 -3.20 25.09
CA GLU A 642 19.08 -3.49 26.36
C GLU A 642 19.23 -4.95 26.78
N THR A 643 19.33 -5.20 28.09
CA THR A 643 19.35 -6.57 28.62
C THR A 643 17.95 -7.02 29.01
N TYR A 644 17.54 -8.17 28.45
CA TYR A 644 16.27 -8.82 28.69
C TYR A 644 16.48 -10.07 29.55
N GLY A 645 15.50 -10.44 30.38
CA GLY A 645 15.59 -11.62 31.24
C GLY A 645 15.43 -12.95 30.49
N THR A 646 14.81 -12.92 29.30
CA THR A 646 14.64 -14.05 28.38
C THR A 646 14.52 -13.56 26.93
N VAL A 647 14.73 -14.45 25.96
CA VAL A 647 14.49 -14.16 24.54
C VAL A 647 13.01 -13.81 24.24
N CYS A 648 12.06 -14.42 24.95
CA CYS A 648 10.63 -14.09 24.78
C CYS A 648 10.30 -12.68 25.25
N GLU A 649 10.97 -12.18 26.28
CA GLU A 649 10.82 -10.78 26.71
C GLU A 649 11.37 -9.82 25.65
N ALA A 650 12.49 -10.14 25.00
CA ALA A 650 13.00 -9.34 23.88
C ALA A 650 12.01 -9.33 22.72
N HIS A 651 11.54 -10.50 22.31
CA HIS A 651 10.61 -10.63 21.18
C HIS A 651 9.25 -9.98 21.46
N SER A 652 8.74 -10.04 22.70
CA SER A 652 7.48 -9.37 23.05
C SER A 652 7.58 -7.85 23.00
N HIS A 653 8.80 -7.31 23.06
CA HIS A 653 9.10 -5.90 22.85
C HIS A 653 9.49 -5.58 21.39
N ARG A 654 9.35 -6.54 20.45
CA ARG A 654 9.77 -6.45 19.05
C ARG A 654 11.27 -6.19 18.86
N VAL A 655 12.09 -6.71 19.78
CA VAL A 655 13.54 -6.61 19.71
C VAL A 655 14.15 -7.97 19.41
N ALA A 656 14.96 -8.03 18.34
CA ALA A 656 15.71 -9.22 17.97
C ALA A 656 16.98 -9.36 18.82
N LEU A 657 17.40 -10.62 19.02
CA LEU A 657 18.54 -11.01 19.83
C LEU A 657 19.87 -10.64 19.17
N ASP A 658 20.76 -9.97 19.90
CA ASP A 658 22.16 -9.78 19.50
C ASP A 658 23.01 -10.96 19.99
N TYR A 659 23.16 -11.12 21.31
CA TYR A 659 23.92 -12.22 21.91
C TYR A 659 23.37 -12.65 23.28
N HIS A 660 23.80 -13.83 23.74
CA HIS A 660 23.42 -14.34 25.06
C HIS A 660 24.22 -13.67 26.18
N GLY A 661 23.57 -13.46 27.33
CA GLY A 661 24.15 -12.76 28.48
C GLY A 661 23.64 -11.33 28.61
N HIS A 662 24.26 -10.57 29.50
CA HIS A 662 23.97 -9.14 29.65
C HIS A 662 24.66 -8.37 28.52
N CYS A 663 24.18 -7.18 28.16
CA CYS A 663 24.87 -6.32 27.22
C CYS A 663 26.17 -5.79 27.83
N TYR A 664 27.28 -5.91 27.10
CA TYR A 664 28.61 -5.39 27.50
C TYR A 664 29.47 -4.91 26.33
N ALA A 665 28.95 -4.95 25.10
CA ALA A 665 29.65 -4.64 23.87
C ALA A 665 28.71 -3.94 22.88
N VAL A 666 29.30 -3.16 21.97
CA VAL A 666 28.61 -2.46 20.88
C VAL A 666 29.39 -2.64 19.57
N GLY A 667 28.65 -2.87 18.48
CA GLY A 667 29.21 -2.98 17.14
C GLY A 667 29.34 -1.64 16.43
N GLY A 668 30.03 -1.65 15.28
CA GLY A 668 30.15 -0.48 14.41
C GLY A 668 28.87 -0.18 13.61
N VAL A 669 28.82 1.01 13.00
CA VAL A 669 27.78 1.45 12.03
C VAL A 669 28.22 1.23 10.58
N SER A 670 29.52 1.04 10.36
CA SER A 670 30.15 0.97 9.04
C SER A 670 30.46 -0.47 8.64
N GLU A 671 30.33 -0.76 7.33
CA GLU A 671 30.72 -2.05 6.74
C GLU A 671 32.24 -2.27 6.74
N PHE A 672 33.01 -1.20 6.98
CA PHE A 672 34.47 -1.19 6.85
C PHE A 672 35.23 -1.22 8.18
N THR A 673 34.55 -1.35 9.33
CA THR A 673 35.26 -1.45 10.62
C THR A 673 35.64 -2.88 10.98
N PRO A 674 36.93 -3.15 11.26
CA PRO A 674 37.35 -4.31 12.03
C PRO A 674 36.78 -4.23 13.46
N GLU A 675 36.45 -5.40 14.01
CA GLU A 675 35.76 -5.68 15.28
C GLU A 675 36.39 -5.09 16.55
N SER A 676 36.42 -3.78 16.74
CA SER A 676 37.12 -3.24 17.92
C SER A 676 36.32 -3.43 19.23
N GLY A 677 34.98 -3.42 19.19
CA GLY A 677 34.11 -3.55 20.39
C GLY A 677 33.52 -4.94 20.66
N CYS A 678 33.46 -5.83 19.66
CA CYS A 678 32.70 -7.09 19.73
C CYS A 678 33.57 -8.36 19.81
N SER A 679 34.90 -8.22 19.88
CA SER A 679 35.86 -9.34 19.81
C SER A 679 35.66 -10.42 20.90
N SER A 680 35.06 -10.07 22.03
CA SER A 680 34.75 -11.00 23.14
C SER A 680 33.33 -11.57 23.07
N VAL A 681 32.51 -11.11 22.12
CA VAL A 681 31.11 -11.54 21.96
C VAL A 681 31.05 -12.88 21.23
N VAL A 682 30.31 -13.82 21.83
CA VAL A 682 29.99 -15.10 21.19
C VAL A 682 28.61 -15.01 20.59
N CYS A 683 28.54 -14.96 19.26
CA CYS A 683 27.29 -14.83 18.54
C CYS A 683 26.45 -16.11 18.54
N PRO A 684 25.11 -16.00 18.59
CA PRO A 684 24.23 -17.13 18.41
C PRO A 684 24.43 -17.72 17.00
N PRO A 685 24.19 -19.04 16.83
CA PRO A 685 24.26 -19.65 15.51
C PRO A 685 23.20 -19.04 14.58
N LEU A 686 23.55 -18.86 13.30
CA LEU A 686 22.59 -18.42 12.29
C LEU A 686 21.44 -19.44 12.17
N SER A 687 20.24 -18.93 11.92
CA SER A 687 19.02 -19.75 11.84
C SER A 687 19.05 -20.76 10.68
N ALA A 688 19.79 -20.49 9.60
CA ALA A 688 19.94 -21.41 8.47
C ALA A 688 21.39 -21.57 7.98
N ARG A 689 21.72 -22.79 7.52
CA ARG A 689 23.03 -23.10 6.91
C ARG A 689 23.16 -22.45 5.54
N GLY A 690 24.30 -21.83 5.26
CA GLY A 690 24.58 -21.20 3.95
C GLY A 690 23.92 -19.84 3.73
N CYS A 691 23.26 -19.29 4.75
CA CYS A 691 22.83 -17.89 4.80
C CYS A 691 24.05 -16.98 4.92
N LYS A 692 24.14 -15.99 4.03
CA LYS A 692 25.02 -14.83 4.15
C LYS A 692 24.23 -13.76 4.89
N PRO A 693 24.51 -13.54 6.17
CA PRO A 693 23.65 -12.74 7.02
C PRO A 693 23.87 -11.24 6.82
N VAL A 694 23.01 -10.43 7.44
CA VAL A 694 23.20 -8.98 7.60
C VAL A 694 23.57 -8.68 9.05
N THR A 695 24.38 -7.64 9.27
CA THR A 695 24.72 -7.16 10.63
C THR A 695 24.01 -5.82 10.87
N PRO A 696 23.07 -5.73 11.83
CA PRO A 696 22.39 -4.49 12.14
C PRO A 696 23.36 -3.41 12.68
N PRO A 697 23.15 -2.11 12.37
CA PRO A 697 24.02 -1.05 12.86
C PRO A 697 24.06 -0.99 14.40
N GLY A 698 25.27 -1.03 14.97
CA GLY A 698 25.47 -1.06 16.42
C GLY A 698 25.37 -2.45 17.07
N ALA A 699 24.99 -3.48 16.32
CA ALA A 699 24.94 -4.86 16.80
C ALA A 699 26.30 -5.56 16.63
N CYS A 700 26.59 -6.52 17.51
CA CYS A 700 27.77 -7.37 17.38
C CYS A 700 27.56 -8.58 16.47
N CYS A 701 26.34 -9.12 16.45
CA CYS A 701 26.06 -10.39 15.84
C CYS A 701 25.20 -10.27 14.58
N PRO A 702 25.55 -11.01 13.53
CA PRO A 702 24.79 -11.01 12.30
C PRO A 702 23.59 -11.97 12.39
N LEU A 703 22.54 -11.71 11.59
CA LEU A 703 21.35 -12.57 11.50
C LEU A 703 20.83 -12.71 10.06
N CYS A 704 20.06 -13.76 9.82
CA CYS A 704 19.35 -13.97 8.55
C CYS A 704 18.04 -13.18 8.55
N ALA A 705 18.04 -12.02 7.91
CA ALA A 705 16.90 -11.13 7.84
C ALA A 705 16.95 -10.23 6.58
N GLY A 706 15.79 -9.67 6.24
CA GLY A 706 15.70 -8.43 5.47
C GLY A 706 15.75 -7.25 6.43
N MET A 707 16.72 -6.35 6.26
CA MET A 707 16.93 -5.18 7.10
C MET A 707 16.63 -3.90 6.32
N LEU A 708 15.75 -3.05 6.86
CA LEU A 708 15.52 -1.70 6.39
C LEU A 708 16.18 -0.69 7.34
N ARG A 709 16.80 0.35 6.77
CA ARG A 709 17.29 1.53 7.48
C ARG A 709 16.49 2.73 6.98
N ILE A 710 15.57 3.22 7.81
CA ILE A 710 14.59 4.22 7.42
C ILE A 710 14.94 5.57 8.02
N LEU A 711 14.96 6.60 7.17
CA LEU A 711 15.08 7.99 7.56
C LEU A 711 13.69 8.61 7.71
N TRP A 712 13.53 9.38 8.78
CA TRP A 712 12.25 9.97 9.18
C TRP A 712 12.41 11.43 9.58
N ASN A 713 11.37 12.22 9.36
CA ASN A 713 11.36 13.64 9.70
C ASN A 713 10.92 13.86 11.15
N LYS A 714 11.83 14.35 11.99
CA LYS A 714 11.56 14.61 13.41
C LYS A 714 10.49 15.67 13.65
N VAL A 715 10.45 16.72 12.83
CA VAL A 715 9.47 17.81 12.96
C VAL A 715 8.05 17.30 12.71
N GLN A 716 7.87 16.42 11.72
CA GLN A 716 6.57 15.77 11.48
C GLN A 716 6.16 14.86 12.65
N MET A 717 7.08 14.09 13.25
CA MET A 717 6.77 13.31 14.45
C MET A 717 6.27 14.18 15.61
N ASP A 718 6.85 15.37 15.80
CA ASP A 718 6.40 16.32 16.82
C ASP A 718 4.99 16.87 16.53
N VAL A 719 4.66 17.08 15.25
CA VAL A 719 3.30 17.44 14.81
C VAL A 719 2.34 16.29 15.07
N PHE A 720 2.71 15.05 14.76
CA PHE A 720 1.85 13.88 14.99
C PHE A 720 1.57 13.65 16.47
N ALA A 721 2.58 13.83 17.34
CA ALA A 721 2.39 13.78 18.79
C ALA A 721 1.43 14.86 19.33
N LYS A 722 1.33 15.99 18.62
CA LYS A 722 0.38 17.08 18.94
C LYS A 722 -1.05 16.74 18.54
N VAL A 723 -1.22 16.11 17.38
CA VAL A 723 -2.53 15.90 16.73
C VAL A 723 -3.17 14.56 17.16
N SER A 724 -2.37 13.53 17.39
CA SER A 724 -2.75 12.31 18.13
C SER A 724 -2.93 12.66 19.61
N PRO A 725 -3.85 12.05 20.41
CA PRO A 725 -4.30 12.38 21.80
C PRO A 725 -3.28 12.90 22.86
N ALA A 726 -2.46 13.89 22.52
CA ALA A 726 -1.27 14.38 23.20
C ALA A 726 -0.34 13.26 23.72
N GLN A 727 -0.08 12.21 22.93
CA GLN A 727 0.83 11.12 23.29
C GLN A 727 2.09 11.13 22.42
N PRO A 728 3.27 10.80 23.00
CA PRO A 728 4.50 10.71 22.23
C PRO A 728 4.41 9.55 21.22
N VAL A 729 4.91 9.78 20.01
CA VAL A 729 5.06 8.72 19.00
C VAL A 729 6.24 7.84 19.38
N THR A 730 6.08 6.52 19.33
CA THR A 730 7.12 5.56 19.73
C THR A 730 7.60 4.66 18.60
N VAL A 731 8.76 4.04 18.81
CA VAL A 731 9.28 2.97 17.93
C VAL A 731 8.29 1.80 17.86
N HIS A 732 7.63 1.46 18.96
CA HIS A 732 6.69 0.34 19.00
C HIS A 732 5.46 0.60 18.12
N ASP A 733 4.91 1.82 18.14
CA ASP A 733 3.77 2.21 17.30
C ASP A 733 4.10 2.04 15.81
N VAL A 734 5.30 2.45 15.40
CA VAL A 734 5.81 2.26 14.03
C VAL A 734 5.86 0.78 13.66
N LEU A 735 6.44 -0.06 14.53
CA LEU A 735 6.65 -1.48 14.24
C LEU A 735 5.32 -2.24 14.13
N GLU A 736 4.33 -1.94 14.96
CA GLU A 736 3.01 -2.59 14.89
C GLU A 736 2.28 -2.23 13.58
N ILE A 737 2.40 -1.00 13.08
CA ILE A 737 1.83 -0.63 11.78
C ILE A 737 2.58 -1.33 10.64
N LEU A 738 3.92 -1.30 10.63
CA LEU A 738 4.71 -1.97 9.59
C LEU A 738 4.49 -3.48 9.55
N ARG A 739 4.21 -4.10 10.69
CA ARG A 739 3.88 -5.52 10.80
C ARG A 739 2.63 -5.91 10.00
N LEU A 740 1.68 -5.00 9.80
CA LEU A 740 0.49 -5.23 8.96
C LEU A 740 0.83 -5.39 7.48
N TYR A 741 2.00 -4.91 7.04
CA TYR A 741 2.45 -5.03 5.64
C TYR A 741 3.17 -6.34 5.35
N VAL A 742 3.47 -7.17 6.35
CA VAL A 742 4.09 -8.48 6.17
C VAL A 742 3.01 -9.55 6.04
N SER A 743 2.77 -10.02 4.81
CA SER A 743 1.72 -10.99 4.48
C SER A 743 2.18 -12.44 4.58
N VAL A 744 3.49 -12.69 4.72
CA VAL A 744 4.07 -14.01 4.97
C VAL A 744 4.01 -14.35 6.48
N PRO A 745 3.28 -15.41 6.90
CA PRO A 745 3.11 -15.78 8.31
C PRO A 745 4.42 -16.20 9.00
N GLN A 746 5.36 -16.75 8.24
CA GLN A 746 6.67 -17.20 8.74
C GLN A 746 7.66 -16.05 8.98
N CYS A 747 7.30 -14.81 8.64
CA CYS A 747 8.13 -13.62 8.85
C CYS A 747 7.47 -12.71 9.89
N ASP A 748 8.21 -12.16 10.84
CA ASP A 748 7.71 -11.12 11.75
C ASP A 748 8.66 -9.91 11.79
N VAL A 749 8.15 -8.79 12.30
CA VAL A 749 8.84 -7.50 12.29
C VAL A 749 9.43 -7.20 13.67
N PHE A 750 10.71 -6.86 13.68
CA PHE A 750 11.45 -6.39 14.84
C PHE A 750 12.11 -5.05 14.50
N GLY A 751 12.52 -4.27 15.49
CA GLY A 751 13.23 -3.04 15.20
C GLY A 751 13.64 -2.23 16.41
N TYR A 752 14.44 -1.21 16.15
CA TYR A 752 15.01 -0.32 17.16
C TYR A 752 15.52 0.98 16.51
N LEU A 753 15.86 1.97 17.32
CA LEU A 753 16.53 3.17 16.86
C LEU A 753 18.05 2.98 16.94
N SER A 754 18.71 2.92 15.77
CA SER A 754 20.16 2.71 15.64
C SER A 754 21.00 3.82 16.27
N ILE A 755 22.27 3.54 16.57
CA ILE A 755 23.23 4.48 17.18
C ILE A 755 23.41 5.79 16.39
N ASP A 756 23.13 5.82 15.09
CA ASP A 756 23.08 6.99 14.20
C ASP A 756 21.68 7.59 14.01
N SER A 757 20.70 7.17 14.83
CA SER A 757 19.31 7.67 14.89
C SER A 757 18.44 7.34 13.66
N GLU A 758 18.83 6.36 12.87
CA GLU A 758 17.98 5.75 11.85
C GLU A 758 17.06 4.70 12.47
N MET A 759 15.85 4.56 11.93
CA MET A 759 14.94 3.49 12.32
C MET A 759 15.38 2.19 11.64
N VAL A 760 15.82 1.20 12.41
CA VAL A 760 16.19 -0.12 11.88
C VAL A 760 15.00 -1.04 12.05
N VAL A 761 14.54 -1.60 10.93
CA VAL A 761 13.45 -2.59 10.90
C VAL A 761 14.00 -3.88 10.33
N LEU A 762 13.76 -4.99 11.02
CA LEU A 762 14.22 -6.32 10.68
C LEU A 762 13.00 -7.19 10.42
N VAL A 763 12.91 -7.72 9.19
CA VAL A 763 11.93 -8.75 8.82
C VAL A 763 12.63 -10.10 8.92
N VAL A 764 12.30 -10.84 9.98
CA VAL A 764 13.03 -12.04 10.42
C VAL A 764 12.13 -13.27 10.33
N PRO A 765 12.63 -14.43 9.84
CA PRO A 765 11.89 -15.68 9.93
C PRO A 765 11.69 -16.11 11.39
N VAL A 766 10.48 -16.50 11.76
CA VAL A 766 10.14 -16.89 13.15
C VAL A 766 10.32 -18.38 13.45
N ASP A 767 10.49 -19.20 12.41
CA ASP A 767 10.75 -20.63 12.56
C ASP A 767 12.14 -20.89 13.15
N GLN A 768 12.28 -21.97 13.94
CA GLN A 768 13.57 -22.31 14.57
C GLN A 768 14.65 -22.71 13.55
N GLN A 769 14.25 -23.30 12.44
CA GLN A 769 15.14 -23.73 11.35
C GLN A 769 14.50 -23.35 10.00
N PRO A 770 14.55 -22.07 9.62
CA PRO A 770 13.88 -21.61 8.42
C PRO A 770 14.53 -22.18 7.16
N THR A 771 13.71 -22.48 6.16
CA THR A 771 14.17 -22.89 4.85
C THR A 771 14.79 -21.71 4.09
N ALA A 772 15.61 -22.00 3.08
CA ALA A 772 16.15 -20.99 2.17
C ALA A 772 15.02 -20.13 1.56
N LEU A 773 13.89 -20.74 1.24
CA LEU A 773 12.74 -20.08 0.65
C LEU A 773 12.04 -19.14 1.64
N GLN A 774 11.90 -19.52 2.91
CA GLN A 774 11.35 -18.65 3.95
C GLN A 774 12.22 -17.41 4.19
N ILE A 775 13.55 -17.56 4.16
CA ILE A 775 14.47 -16.42 4.25
C ILE A 775 14.29 -15.49 3.04
N GLU A 776 14.21 -16.05 1.84
CA GLU A 776 13.99 -15.28 0.61
C GLU A 776 12.63 -14.54 0.66
N LEU A 777 11.58 -15.15 1.20
CA LEU A 777 10.29 -14.49 1.40
C LEU A 777 10.38 -13.31 2.37
N CYS A 778 11.03 -13.47 3.53
CA CYS A 778 11.20 -12.36 4.48
C CYS A 778 12.04 -11.22 3.88
N ASN A 779 13.05 -11.54 3.06
CA ASN A 779 13.79 -10.53 2.31
C ASN A 779 12.88 -9.77 1.33
N LYS A 780 11.99 -10.48 0.61
CA LYS A 780 11.05 -9.86 -0.33
C LYS A 780 10.00 -9.00 0.36
N GLU A 781 9.57 -9.37 1.56
CA GLU A 781 8.72 -8.52 2.40
C GLU A 781 9.42 -7.22 2.80
N ALA A 782 10.71 -7.28 3.15
CA ALA A 782 11.51 -6.10 3.44
C ALA A 782 11.70 -5.20 2.20
N GLU A 783 12.02 -5.78 1.05
CA GLU A 783 12.14 -5.05 -0.23
C GLU A 783 10.80 -4.39 -0.65
N LYS A 784 9.67 -5.04 -0.38
CA LYS A 784 8.34 -4.48 -0.64
C LYS A 784 8.09 -3.24 0.22
N ILE A 785 8.37 -3.31 1.53
CA ILE A 785 8.20 -2.17 2.45
C ILE A 785 9.16 -1.02 2.05
N ASP A 786 10.40 -1.33 1.70
CA ASP A 786 11.39 -0.36 1.22
C ASP A 786 10.87 0.42 0.00
N SER A 787 10.34 -0.28 -1.00
CA SER A 787 9.72 0.33 -2.17
C SER A 787 8.55 1.24 -1.81
N LEU A 788 7.65 0.80 -0.91
CA LEU A 788 6.50 1.61 -0.49
C LEU A 788 6.93 2.93 0.17
N ILE A 789 8.02 2.91 0.95
CA ILE A 789 8.58 4.11 1.59
C ILE A 789 9.31 4.99 0.57
N SER A 790 10.26 4.43 -0.17
CA SER A 790 11.17 5.18 -1.06
C SER A 790 10.42 5.90 -2.19
N TYR A 791 9.30 5.35 -2.67
CA TYR A 791 8.46 6.03 -3.66
C TYR A 791 7.30 6.83 -3.05
N GLY A 792 7.10 6.77 -1.73
CA GLY A 792 6.01 7.46 -1.05
C GLY A 792 4.63 6.96 -1.47
N SER A 793 4.41 5.63 -1.47
CA SER A 793 3.14 5.01 -1.84
C SER A 793 2.03 5.39 -0.84
N PRO A 794 0.90 5.97 -1.27
CA PRO A 794 -0.18 6.37 -0.36
C PRO A 794 -0.78 5.21 0.45
N THR A 795 -0.58 3.97 -0.01
CA THR A 795 -0.99 2.77 0.73
C THR A 795 -0.24 2.61 2.05
N LEU A 796 0.95 3.20 2.21
CA LEU A 796 1.77 3.18 3.44
C LEU A 796 1.95 4.58 4.03
N VAL A 797 2.35 5.56 3.22
CA VAL A 797 2.71 6.91 3.72
C VAL A 797 1.52 7.80 4.04
N SER A 798 0.28 7.29 3.92
CA SER A 798 -0.89 7.95 4.50
C SER A 798 -1.04 7.65 5.99
N LEU A 799 -0.51 6.52 6.49
CA LEU A 799 -0.63 6.15 7.89
C LEU A 799 0.28 6.99 8.77
N VAL A 800 -0.25 7.55 9.84
CA VAL A 800 0.54 8.24 10.87
C VAL A 800 1.02 7.20 11.88
N PRO A 801 2.32 7.16 12.23
CA PRO A 801 3.37 8.14 11.92
C PRO A 801 4.24 7.83 10.69
N LEU A 802 3.94 6.78 9.91
CA LEU A 802 4.74 6.37 8.75
C LEU A 802 4.84 7.45 7.65
N SER A 803 3.89 8.39 7.62
CA SER A 803 3.92 9.56 6.75
C SER A 803 5.10 10.52 6.98
N ALA A 804 5.84 10.37 8.09
CA ALA A 804 7.11 11.07 8.31
C ALA A 804 8.31 10.37 7.66
N PHE A 805 8.15 9.19 7.05
CA PHE A 805 9.24 8.48 6.40
C PHE A 805 9.52 9.08 5.03
N GLY A 806 10.79 9.40 4.78
CA GLY A 806 11.20 10.05 3.54
C GLY A 806 12.10 9.20 2.65
N SER A 807 12.83 8.24 3.22
CA SER A 807 13.74 7.38 2.47
C SER A 807 14.05 6.12 3.26
N SER A 808 14.40 5.04 2.55
CA SER A 808 14.80 3.76 3.12
C SER A 808 15.95 3.16 2.32
N GLU A 809 16.83 2.42 3.00
CA GLU A 809 17.84 1.54 2.39
C GLU A 809 17.62 0.11 2.88
N VAL A 810 17.39 -0.82 1.95
CA VAL A 810 17.23 -2.24 2.26
C VAL A 810 18.52 -3.02 2.04
N LYS A 811 18.84 -3.91 2.99
CA LYS A 811 19.89 -4.93 2.88
C LYS A 811 19.30 -6.28 3.24
N VAL A 812 19.53 -7.28 2.39
CA VAL A 812 18.92 -8.61 2.52
C VAL A 812 19.96 -9.70 2.67
N SER A 813 19.60 -10.76 3.38
CA SER A 813 20.48 -11.91 3.55
C SER A 813 20.51 -12.75 2.28
N ALA A 814 21.69 -13.04 1.73
CA ALA A 814 21.81 -13.84 0.50
C ALA A 814 21.99 -15.33 0.83
N LEU A 815 21.55 -16.22 -0.06
CA LEU A 815 21.70 -17.67 0.12
C LEU A 815 22.77 -18.21 -0.82
N SER A 816 23.66 -19.07 -0.31
CA SER A 816 24.65 -19.75 -1.16
C SER A 816 23.96 -20.69 -2.14
N LYS A 817 24.44 -20.76 -3.40
CA LYS A 817 23.88 -21.63 -4.46
C LYS A 817 23.81 -23.11 -4.07
N ALA A 818 24.63 -23.55 -3.09
CA ALA A 818 24.62 -24.92 -2.55
C ALA A 818 23.40 -25.23 -1.64
N ALA A 819 22.57 -24.23 -1.31
CA ALA A 819 21.36 -24.38 -0.50
C ALA A 819 20.07 -24.45 -1.34
N ARG A 820 20.15 -24.31 -2.67
CA ARG A 820 19.00 -24.63 -3.54
C ARG A 820 18.88 -26.15 -3.64
N PRO A 821 17.67 -26.74 -3.54
CA PRO A 821 17.51 -28.15 -3.81
C PRO A 821 18.01 -28.41 -5.24
N PRO A 822 18.75 -29.51 -5.48
CA PRO A 822 19.20 -29.82 -6.83
C PRO A 822 17.98 -29.95 -7.73
N ALA A 823 18.00 -29.29 -8.88
CA ALA A 823 17.05 -29.56 -9.95
C ALA A 823 17.04 -31.08 -10.16
N GLY A 824 15.86 -31.70 -10.00
CA GLY A 824 15.71 -33.15 -10.08
C GLY A 824 16.33 -33.68 -11.37
N PRO A 825 16.99 -34.86 -11.34
CA PRO A 825 17.73 -35.34 -12.49
C PRO A 825 16.76 -35.60 -13.64
N SER A 826 17.03 -34.97 -14.78
CA SER A 826 16.43 -35.33 -16.06
C SER A 826 16.61 -36.83 -16.28
N LEU A 827 15.50 -37.55 -16.40
CA LEU A 827 15.45 -38.96 -16.77
C LEU A 827 16.01 -39.13 -18.19
N LEU A 828 17.33 -39.30 -18.29
CA LEU A 828 17.96 -39.89 -19.46
C LEU A 828 17.76 -41.40 -19.37
N LEU A 829 16.94 -41.93 -20.29
CA LEU A 829 16.90 -43.36 -20.58
C LEU A 829 18.29 -43.84 -20.99
N GLY A 830 19.00 -44.49 -20.06
CA GLY A 830 20.26 -45.17 -20.29
C GLY A 830 20.10 -46.67 -20.02
N THR A 831 20.40 -47.45 -21.05
CA THR A 831 20.30 -48.90 -21.18
C THR A 831 21.06 -49.72 -20.13
N LEU A 832 20.38 -50.78 -19.65
CA LEU A 832 20.89 -52.11 -19.27
C LEU A 832 22.34 -52.24 -18.76
N GLY A 833 22.48 -52.58 -17.48
CA GLY A 833 23.71 -53.13 -16.90
C GLY A 833 23.43 -53.73 -15.54
N ALA A 834 23.20 -55.05 -15.51
CA ALA A 834 23.04 -55.83 -14.30
C ALA A 834 24.30 -55.75 -13.41
N HIS A 835 24.15 -55.60 -12.09
CA HIS A 835 24.94 -56.34 -11.09
C HIS A 835 24.39 -56.14 -9.66
N THR A 836 23.81 -57.23 -9.14
CA THR A 836 23.87 -57.76 -7.76
C THR A 836 23.61 -56.84 -6.57
N CYS A 837 22.45 -57.07 -5.95
CA CYS A 837 22.13 -56.76 -4.56
C CYS A 837 23.06 -57.50 -3.58
N THR A 838 23.58 -56.78 -2.58
CA THR A 838 23.89 -57.34 -1.26
C THR A 838 23.21 -56.51 -0.18
N HIS A 839 22.24 -57.16 0.45
CA HIS A 839 21.55 -56.73 1.66
C HIS A 839 22.52 -56.57 2.84
N THR A 840 22.46 -55.44 3.54
CA THR A 840 22.60 -55.41 4.99
C THR A 840 21.60 -54.42 5.57
N ARG A 841 20.48 -54.97 6.07
CA ARG A 841 19.53 -54.34 6.97
C ARG A 841 20.13 -54.35 8.37
N THR A 842 20.17 -53.21 9.05
CA THR A 842 19.98 -53.14 10.50
C THR A 842 19.10 -51.95 10.84
N HIS A 843 17.93 -52.28 11.40
CA HIS A 843 16.94 -51.42 12.02
C HIS A 843 17.51 -50.70 13.26
N ALA A 844 17.05 -49.46 13.50
CA ALA A 844 16.48 -49.00 14.79
C ALA A 844 16.02 -47.52 14.64
N THR A 845 14.73 -47.25 14.49
CA THR A 845 13.82 -46.72 15.54
C THR A 845 14.32 -45.47 16.30
N PHE A 846 13.67 -44.34 15.97
CA PHE A 846 13.23 -43.22 16.81
C PHE A 846 13.98 -42.91 18.12
N CYS A 847 14.49 -41.67 18.17
CA CYS A 847 14.18 -40.71 19.23
C CYS A 847 13.87 -39.36 18.58
#